data_AF-A0A5C5TEM7-F1
#
_entry.id   AF-A0A5C5TEM7-F1
#
_cell.length_a   1.000
_cell.length_b   1.000
_cell.length_c   1.000
_cell.angle_alpha   90.00
_cell.angle_beta   90.00
_cell.angle_gamma   90.00
#
_symmetry.space_group_name_H-M   'P 1'
#
loop_
_entity.id
_entity.type
_entity.pdbx_description
1 polymer ?
#
loop_
_entity_poly.entity_id
_entity_poly.type
_entity_poly.pdbx_seq_one_letter_code
_entity_poly.pdbx_strand_id
1 'polypeptide(L)'
;MNRRAMIGAGLASILANCARKDPMAERLWRQWQADWRWMEAIARRRGWTLTPLRMAPPATDADIARIEARHGLKCPPQLRTLLTQYSAHVAFGWHIPGHLQAMEKREMPTMSANRNALWDLAHMDTHAIPNFFNWKCDLAQRDISEAPNRPQMWENQFPFYDLVNGDMLTIDMSRAEGPHPVRYFSHELEMLHGLALAPDFFSFVTEMSKLGFAGTEWASWLRFGRQVDDTYYLRADSDGGKAWRAWLERDPNAGERDEPPPSIVETTAADHALLTAARANQLTGVNAALAAGAKVDAVWNQQSLLDMALWSDEFCTAVTYATRHDNITMLETLVRRGATLNTRRLPLGEAVEFSALQTVTWLIARGARANGWKDQRFWPLHLLVTRRAEVAARTKAEYERHLREQGWPQEPAEIAALVARHIDVPTYKAMLGAVLEAGADPDARWDNGITMLMWDGVETARLLLKHGADIHARDAHGWTVLHRARTAELVHLFAAQGADVNAIAQRSPGDADDLAYTPLQGALLAPRGGTLDVAKALLDVGADPKVRDADGRSTLCYCTTREGFELIKAYGLDPLERTPDGGTLLHNLLRMTSIRASFANEVACLDSLLEQGLDINATDASGRTMLHIAAERIETPADVQLLLDRGADKTVKDTAGKRPVDLVPRSLKDVRALLR
;
A
#
# COMPACT_ATOMS: atom_id res chain seq x y z
N MET A 1 27.59 -78.68 29.14
CA MET A 1 27.83 -78.51 27.69
C MET A 1 26.60 -78.96 26.92
N ASN A 2 26.02 -78.02 26.17
CA ASN A 2 25.17 -78.15 24.98
C ASN A 2 23.97 -79.11 24.98
N ARG A 3 22.78 -78.50 25.01
CA ARG A 3 21.61 -79.00 24.26
C ARG A 3 21.26 -77.97 23.19
N ARG A 4 21.70 -78.25 21.97
CA ARG A 4 21.28 -77.58 20.73
C ARG A 4 20.21 -78.44 20.07
N ALA A 5 19.27 -77.72 19.45
CA ALA A 5 18.37 -78.10 18.36
C ALA A 5 16.99 -78.66 18.74
N MET A 6 15.99 -78.02 18.10
CA MET A 6 14.53 -78.20 18.15
C MET A 6 13.89 -77.64 19.43
N ILE A 7 13.22 -76.48 19.41
CA ILE A 7 12.06 -76.16 18.57
C ILE A 7 12.18 -74.75 17.96
N GLY A 8 12.37 -74.70 16.64
CA GLY A 8 11.97 -73.57 15.81
C GLY A 8 10.69 -73.97 15.09
N ALA A 9 9.56 -73.36 15.46
CA ALA A 9 8.29 -73.38 14.73
C ALA A 9 7.30 -72.34 15.30
N GLY A 10 7.82 -71.15 15.58
CA GLY A 10 7.06 -69.91 15.77
C GLY A 10 7.96 -68.77 15.30
N LEU A 11 8.39 -68.72 14.04
CA LEU A 11 7.57 -68.45 12.86
C LEU A 11 6.64 -67.24 13.07
N ALA A 12 7.09 -66.13 12.47
CA ALA A 12 6.26 -65.30 11.61
C ALA A 12 5.36 -64.22 12.24
N SER A 13 5.57 -63.77 13.48
CA SER A 13 4.81 -62.63 14.02
C SER A 13 5.60 -61.41 14.52
N ILE A 14 6.94 -61.39 14.52
CA ILE A 14 7.70 -60.20 14.96
C ILE A 14 8.65 -59.69 13.85
N LEU A 15 8.22 -59.87 12.59
CA LEU A 15 8.63 -59.07 11.43
C LEU A 15 7.50 -58.11 11.01
N ALA A 16 6.69 -57.64 11.96
CA ALA A 16 5.56 -56.76 11.67
C ALA A 16 5.30 -55.73 12.77
N ASN A 17 6.35 -55.05 13.24
CA ASN A 17 6.20 -53.65 13.67
C ASN A 17 6.88 -52.73 12.64
N CYS A 18 6.66 -53.03 11.36
CA CYS A 18 6.40 -51.96 10.42
C CYS A 18 5.14 -51.26 10.94
N ALA A 19 5.31 -50.23 11.76
CA ALA A 19 4.28 -49.21 11.92
C ALA A 19 3.96 -48.78 10.49
N ARG A 20 2.82 -49.24 9.95
CA ARG A 20 2.38 -48.85 8.62
C ARG A 20 2.34 -47.33 8.69
N LYS A 21 3.26 -46.68 7.96
CA LYS A 21 3.21 -45.23 7.78
C LYS A 21 1.80 -44.91 7.33
N ASP A 22 1.19 -43.92 7.95
CA ASP A 22 -0.15 -43.50 7.56
C ASP A 22 -0.13 -43.24 6.03
N PRO A 23 -0.91 -43.98 5.22
CA PRO A 23 -0.90 -43.83 3.77
C PRO A 23 -1.23 -42.40 3.31
N MET A 24 -1.96 -41.63 4.13
CA MET A 24 -2.19 -40.21 3.89
C MET A 24 -0.90 -39.41 4.11
N ALA A 25 -0.25 -39.54 5.26
CA ALA A 25 1.00 -38.85 5.57
C ALA A 25 2.13 -39.20 4.58
N GLU A 26 2.19 -40.45 4.09
CA GLU A 26 3.25 -40.85 3.14
C GLU A 26 3.06 -40.19 1.77
N ARG A 27 1.81 -40.12 1.30
CA ARG A 27 1.47 -39.42 0.06
C ARG A 27 1.77 -37.93 0.17
N LEU A 28 1.41 -37.31 1.30
CA LEU A 28 1.69 -35.89 1.56
C LEU A 28 3.19 -35.61 1.57
N TRP A 29 3.97 -36.49 2.19
CA TRP A 29 5.42 -36.40 2.22
C TRP A 29 6.06 -36.45 0.83
N ARG A 30 5.61 -37.39 -0.01
CA ARG A 30 6.10 -37.51 -1.40
C ARG A 30 5.70 -36.29 -2.23
N GLN A 31 4.47 -35.78 -2.06
CA GLN A 31 4.00 -34.58 -2.75
C GLN A 31 4.85 -33.36 -2.37
N TRP A 32 5.09 -33.15 -1.07
CA TRP A 32 5.94 -32.08 -0.57
C TRP A 32 7.35 -32.13 -1.19
N GLN A 33 7.98 -33.30 -1.27
CA GLN A 33 9.28 -33.46 -1.91
C GLN A 33 9.27 -33.12 -3.42
N ALA A 34 8.16 -33.41 -4.11
CA ALA A 34 8.01 -33.07 -5.52
C ALA A 34 7.86 -31.56 -5.72
N ASP A 35 7.04 -30.91 -4.88
CA ASP A 35 6.83 -29.46 -4.91
C ASP A 35 8.12 -28.71 -4.58
N TRP A 36 8.94 -29.21 -3.65
CA TRP A 36 10.28 -28.69 -3.39
C TRP A 36 11.18 -28.71 -4.63
N ARG A 37 11.28 -29.85 -5.33
CA ARG A 37 12.11 -29.96 -6.55
C ARG A 37 11.62 -29.04 -7.66
N TRP A 38 10.31 -28.91 -7.80
CA TRP A 38 9.69 -27.96 -8.73
C TRP A 38 10.12 -26.52 -8.41
N MET A 39 10.06 -26.13 -7.14
CA MET A 39 10.47 -24.80 -6.70
C MET A 39 11.98 -24.56 -6.89
N GLU A 40 12.81 -25.56 -6.61
CA GLU A 40 14.25 -25.52 -6.85
C GLU A 40 14.56 -25.25 -8.33
N ALA A 41 13.89 -25.95 -9.25
CA ALA A 41 14.07 -25.77 -10.68
C ALA A 41 13.69 -24.34 -11.13
N ILE A 42 12.60 -23.78 -10.60
CA ILE A 42 12.18 -22.41 -10.89
C ILE A 42 13.22 -21.40 -10.40
N ALA A 43 13.66 -21.52 -9.14
CA ALA A 43 14.62 -20.61 -8.56
C ALA A 43 15.95 -20.61 -9.33
N ARG A 44 16.45 -21.80 -9.74
CA ARG A 44 17.65 -21.92 -10.59
C ARG A 44 17.46 -21.23 -11.94
N ARG A 45 16.34 -21.47 -12.63
CA ARG A 45 16.02 -20.85 -13.92
C ARG A 45 15.95 -19.33 -13.84
N ARG A 46 15.49 -18.79 -12.70
CA ARG A 46 15.28 -17.36 -12.49
C ARG A 46 16.45 -16.65 -11.79
N GLY A 47 17.54 -17.36 -11.51
CA GLY A 47 18.70 -16.80 -10.81
C GLY A 47 18.42 -16.38 -9.37
N TRP A 48 17.45 -17.03 -8.71
CA TRP A 48 17.14 -16.77 -7.30
C TRP A 48 18.15 -17.46 -6.38
N THR A 49 18.27 -16.92 -5.17
CA THR A 49 19.07 -17.58 -4.14
C THR A 49 18.26 -18.71 -3.52
N LEU A 50 18.92 -19.87 -3.40
CA LEU A 50 18.35 -21.08 -2.83
C LEU A 50 19.11 -21.46 -1.57
N THR A 51 18.37 -21.75 -0.50
CA THR A 51 18.91 -22.46 0.66
C THR A 51 18.79 -23.96 0.41
N PRO A 52 19.88 -24.74 0.57
CA PRO A 52 19.83 -26.18 0.40
C PRO A 52 18.80 -26.84 1.31
N LEU A 53 18.14 -27.88 0.82
CA LEU A 53 17.24 -28.70 1.62
C LEU A 53 17.99 -29.39 2.76
N ARG A 54 17.53 -29.20 4.00
CA ARG A 54 18.02 -29.85 5.22
C ARG A 54 16.90 -30.64 5.88
N MET A 55 17.19 -31.89 6.24
CA MET A 55 16.23 -32.79 6.88
C MET A 55 16.93 -33.54 8.02
N ALA A 56 16.34 -33.54 9.22
CA ALA A 56 16.84 -34.32 10.35
C ALA A 56 16.20 -35.71 10.43
N PRO A 57 16.76 -36.66 11.19
CA PRO A 57 16.07 -37.90 11.54
C PRO A 57 14.72 -37.62 12.24
N PRO A 58 13.75 -38.57 12.20
CA PRO A 58 12.53 -38.45 12.98
C PRO A 58 12.80 -38.34 14.48
N ALA A 59 11.94 -37.59 15.18
CA ALA A 59 11.99 -37.45 16.63
C ALA A 59 11.57 -38.75 17.31
N THR A 60 12.14 -39.04 18.49
CA THR A 60 11.67 -40.15 19.31
C THR A 60 10.45 -39.74 20.14
N ASP A 61 9.65 -40.70 20.59
CA ASP A 61 8.54 -40.41 21.53
C ASP A 61 9.05 -39.76 22.84
N ALA A 62 10.28 -40.08 23.25
CA ALA A 62 10.92 -39.45 24.41
C ALA A 62 11.23 -37.96 24.17
N ASP A 63 11.61 -37.57 22.96
CA ASP A 63 11.82 -36.16 22.61
C ASP A 63 10.52 -35.37 22.69
N ILE A 64 9.42 -35.94 22.18
CA ILE A 64 8.10 -35.31 22.26
C ILE A 64 7.64 -35.21 23.72
N ALA A 65 7.72 -36.29 24.48
CA ALA A 65 7.31 -36.32 25.89
C ALA A 65 8.09 -35.30 26.75
N ARG A 66 9.37 -35.06 26.43
CA ARG A 66 10.20 -34.04 27.12
C ARG A 66 9.65 -32.63 26.92
N ILE A 67 9.25 -32.28 25.71
CA ILE A 67 8.69 -30.95 25.38
C ILE A 67 7.31 -30.79 26.03
N GLU A 68 6.47 -31.83 25.94
CA GLU A 68 5.15 -31.83 26.57
C GLU A 68 5.23 -31.65 28.08
N ALA A 69 6.14 -32.36 28.75
CA ALA A 69 6.35 -32.26 30.19
C ALA A 69 6.92 -30.89 30.60
N ARG A 70 7.82 -30.31 29.80
CA ARG A 70 8.43 -29.00 30.09
C ARG A 70 7.41 -27.87 30.05
N HIS A 71 6.56 -27.85 29.03
CA HIS A 71 5.67 -26.72 28.75
C HIS A 71 4.22 -26.97 29.17
N GLY A 72 3.88 -28.18 29.61
CA GLY A 72 2.51 -28.54 30.01
C GLY A 72 1.51 -28.57 28.85
N LEU A 73 1.99 -28.69 27.60
CA LEU A 73 1.18 -28.74 26.38
C LEU A 73 1.25 -30.12 25.75
N LYS A 74 0.13 -30.63 25.23
CA LYS A 74 0.13 -31.87 24.43
C LYS A 74 0.44 -31.55 22.97
N CYS A 75 1.36 -32.29 22.38
CA CYS A 75 1.70 -32.18 20.97
C CYS A 75 0.51 -32.64 20.11
N PRO A 76 0.04 -31.82 19.13
CA PRO A 76 -1.08 -32.15 18.27
C PRO A 76 -0.83 -33.47 17.51
N PRO A 77 -1.84 -34.36 17.37
CA PRO A 77 -1.65 -35.67 16.72
C PRO A 77 -1.09 -35.59 15.30
N GLN A 78 -1.51 -34.58 14.53
CA GLN A 78 -1.05 -34.33 13.15
C GLN A 78 0.44 -33.99 13.12
N LEU A 79 0.89 -33.12 14.02
CA LEU A 79 2.28 -32.69 14.12
C LEU A 79 3.17 -33.81 14.71
N ARG A 80 2.70 -34.52 15.74
CA ARG A 80 3.40 -35.69 16.30
C ARG A 80 3.68 -36.73 15.21
N THR A 81 2.70 -37.03 14.38
CA THR A 81 2.84 -38.00 13.26
C THR A 81 3.97 -37.59 12.32
N LEU A 82 4.02 -36.31 11.95
CA LEU A 82 5.05 -35.77 11.06
C LEU A 82 6.45 -35.85 11.68
N LEU A 83 6.57 -35.41 12.95
CA LEU A 83 7.83 -35.36 13.68
C LEU A 83 8.42 -36.76 13.92
N THR A 84 7.62 -37.75 14.29
CA THR A 84 8.11 -39.09 14.67
C THR A 84 8.22 -40.08 13.52
N GLN A 85 7.50 -39.87 12.41
CA GLN A 85 7.54 -40.81 11.26
C GLN A 85 8.39 -40.32 10.08
N TYR A 86 8.64 -39.01 9.97
CA TYR A 86 9.30 -38.42 8.80
C TYR A 86 10.55 -37.63 9.15
N SER A 87 10.42 -36.53 9.89
CA SER A 87 11.58 -35.70 10.22
C SER A 87 11.27 -34.73 11.35
N ALA A 88 12.18 -34.64 12.33
CA ALA A 88 12.10 -33.67 13.42
C ALA A 88 12.36 -32.22 12.96
N HIS A 89 13.01 -32.03 11.82
CA HIS A 89 13.36 -30.72 11.27
C HIS A 89 13.40 -30.80 9.75
N VAL A 90 12.66 -29.91 9.10
CA VAL A 90 12.77 -29.71 7.66
C VAL A 90 12.95 -28.24 7.37
N ALA A 91 14.03 -27.95 6.65
CA ALA A 91 14.35 -26.60 6.21
C ALA A 91 14.67 -26.55 4.72
N PHE A 92 13.97 -25.68 4.00
CA PHE A 92 14.24 -25.26 2.65
C PHE A 92 13.76 -23.82 2.50
N GLY A 93 14.48 -23.02 1.72
CA GLY A 93 13.95 -21.74 1.31
C GLY A 93 14.58 -21.19 0.05
N TRP A 94 13.95 -20.14 -0.44
CA TRP A 94 14.39 -19.37 -1.57
C TRP A 94 14.12 -17.90 -1.30
N HIS A 95 14.92 -17.04 -1.89
CA HIS A 95 14.65 -15.61 -1.90
C HIS A 95 15.04 -15.01 -3.24
N ILE A 96 14.23 -14.04 -3.67
CA ILE A 96 14.52 -13.19 -4.80
C ILE A 96 15.65 -12.25 -4.35
N PRO A 97 16.79 -12.20 -5.07
CA PRO A 97 17.84 -11.24 -4.80
C PRO A 97 17.31 -9.80 -4.80
N GLY A 98 17.82 -8.95 -3.90
CA GLY A 98 17.34 -7.56 -3.73
C GLY A 98 17.20 -6.79 -5.04
N HIS A 99 18.21 -6.87 -5.89
CA HIS A 99 18.24 -6.23 -7.22
C HIS A 99 17.25 -6.84 -8.25
N LEU A 100 16.39 -7.79 -7.88
CA LEU A 100 15.28 -8.33 -8.68
C LEU A 100 13.92 -8.04 -8.02
N GLN A 101 13.89 -7.29 -6.91
CA GLN A 101 12.70 -7.02 -6.08
C GLN A 101 11.72 -5.98 -6.65
N ALA A 102 11.94 -5.44 -7.85
CA ALA A 102 10.92 -4.62 -8.53
C ALA A 102 9.54 -5.33 -8.70
N MET A 103 9.51 -6.65 -8.47
CA MET A 103 8.32 -7.50 -8.34
C MET A 103 7.44 -7.20 -7.11
N GLU A 104 7.96 -6.53 -6.07
CA GLU A 104 7.17 -6.07 -4.92
C GLU A 104 6.01 -5.16 -5.36
N LYS A 105 6.19 -4.44 -6.48
CA LYS A 105 5.13 -3.62 -7.10
C LYS A 105 4.00 -4.44 -7.73
N ARG A 106 4.24 -5.71 -8.05
CA ARG A 106 3.21 -6.68 -8.46
C ARG A 106 2.63 -7.43 -7.25
N GLU A 107 3.07 -7.07 -6.04
CA GLU A 107 2.70 -7.70 -4.77
C GLU A 107 2.88 -9.23 -4.80
N MET A 108 3.94 -9.70 -5.47
CA MET A 108 4.29 -11.11 -5.51
C MET A 108 5.26 -11.44 -4.38
N PRO A 109 5.19 -12.64 -3.78
CA PRO A 109 6.11 -13.02 -2.72
C PRO A 109 7.56 -13.02 -3.17
N THR A 110 8.41 -12.41 -2.36
CA THR A 110 9.84 -12.26 -2.66
C THR A 110 10.72 -13.28 -1.94
N MET A 111 10.15 -14.08 -1.05
CA MET A 111 10.85 -15.18 -0.39
C MET A 111 9.89 -16.28 0.08
N SER A 112 10.46 -17.46 0.34
CA SER A 112 9.77 -18.58 0.96
C SER A 112 9.51 -18.36 2.46
N ALA A 113 8.54 -19.09 3.00
CA ALA A 113 8.09 -19.06 4.38
C ALA A 113 9.27 -19.05 5.36
N ASN A 114 9.30 -17.97 6.14
CA ASN A 114 10.21 -17.59 7.21
C ASN A 114 11.61 -18.22 7.20
N ARG A 115 12.51 -17.67 6.38
CA ARG A 115 13.97 -17.94 6.44
C ARG A 115 14.33 -19.42 6.54
N ASN A 116 13.68 -20.20 5.69
CA ASN A 116 14.03 -21.57 5.35
C ASN A 116 13.52 -22.66 6.28
N ALA A 117 12.91 -22.41 7.44
CA ALA A 117 12.39 -23.51 8.26
C ALA A 117 10.88 -23.71 8.02
N LEU A 118 10.48 -24.97 7.80
CA LEU A 118 9.06 -25.34 7.63
C LEU A 118 8.47 -25.82 8.95
N TRP A 119 9.23 -26.66 9.64
CA TRP A 119 9.01 -27.03 11.03
C TRP A 119 10.32 -27.51 11.64
N ASP A 120 10.48 -27.27 12.94
CA ASP A 120 11.67 -27.65 13.68
C ASP A 120 11.30 -27.88 15.15
N LEU A 121 11.55 -29.10 15.64
CA LEU A 121 11.26 -29.48 17.01
C LEU A 121 12.01 -28.62 18.05
N ALA A 122 13.27 -28.28 17.79
CA ALA A 122 14.06 -27.44 18.68
C ALA A 122 13.53 -26.00 18.67
N HIS A 123 13.12 -25.51 17.49
CA HIS A 123 12.49 -24.20 17.36
C HIS A 123 11.19 -24.09 18.15
N MET A 124 10.34 -25.11 18.07
CA MET A 124 9.11 -25.19 18.87
C MET A 124 9.40 -25.10 20.37
N ASP A 125 10.35 -25.89 20.84
CA ASP A 125 10.72 -26.02 22.24
C ASP A 125 11.35 -24.74 22.82
N THR A 126 12.22 -24.10 22.04
CA THR A 126 13.08 -23.01 22.54
C THR A 126 12.59 -21.61 22.16
N HIS A 127 11.73 -21.47 21.16
CA HIS A 127 11.27 -20.18 20.65
C HIS A 127 9.74 -20.11 20.60
N ALA A 128 9.09 -20.95 19.78
CA ALA A 128 7.66 -20.76 19.48
C ALA A 128 6.76 -20.88 20.71
N ILE A 129 6.95 -21.92 21.54
CA ILE A 129 6.17 -22.13 22.76
C ILE A 129 6.46 -21.04 23.81
N PRO A 130 7.73 -20.77 24.18
CA PRO A 130 8.04 -19.69 25.13
C PRO A 130 7.53 -18.31 24.69
N ASN A 131 7.69 -17.93 23.42
CA ASN A 131 7.25 -16.62 22.93
C ASN A 131 5.72 -16.46 23.01
N PHE A 132 4.98 -17.50 22.64
CA PHE A 132 3.53 -17.48 22.75
C PHE A 132 3.04 -17.36 24.21
N PHE A 133 3.72 -18.02 25.15
CA PHE A 133 3.42 -17.86 26.58
C PHE A 133 3.74 -16.46 27.09
N ASN A 134 4.85 -15.85 26.65
CA ASN A 134 5.14 -14.46 26.96
C ASN A 134 4.04 -13.53 26.44
N TRP A 135 3.57 -13.73 25.21
CA TRP A 135 2.43 -12.98 24.67
C TRP A 135 1.16 -13.14 25.52
N LYS A 136 0.85 -14.36 25.97
CA LYS A 136 -0.30 -14.58 26.87
C LYS A 136 -0.13 -13.83 28.19
N CYS A 137 1.08 -13.81 28.76
CA CYS A 137 1.37 -13.08 29.98
C CYS A 137 1.24 -11.56 29.79
N ASP A 138 1.75 -11.02 28.68
CA ASP A 138 1.64 -9.60 28.34
C ASP A 138 0.19 -9.19 28.11
N LEU A 139 -0.59 -10.00 27.39
CA LEU A 139 -2.02 -9.78 27.14
C LEU A 139 -2.84 -9.83 28.42
N ALA A 140 -2.51 -10.72 29.35
CA ALA A 140 -3.19 -10.81 30.65
C ALA A 140 -3.01 -9.55 31.52
N GLN A 141 -2.03 -8.69 31.19
CA GLN A 141 -1.76 -7.43 31.88
C GLN A 141 -2.37 -6.20 31.17
N ARG A 142 -2.93 -6.36 29.95
CA ARG A 142 -3.57 -5.28 29.17
C ARG A 142 -5.07 -5.17 29.47
N ASP A 143 -5.63 -3.97 29.31
CA ASP A 143 -7.08 -3.75 29.43
C ASP A 143 -7.81 -4.40 28.24
N ILE A 144 -8.72 -5.33 28.55
CA ILE A 144 -9.41 -6.21 27.58
C ILE A 144 -10.34 -5.40 26.64
N SER A 145 -10.64 -4.14 26.97
CA SER A 145 -11.42 -3.25 26.11
C SER A 145 -10.73 -2.88 24.78
N GLU A 146 -9.41 -3.10 24.68
CA GLU A 146 -8.61 -2.82 23.47
C GLU A 146 -8.31 -4.08 22.63
N ALA A 147 -8.65 -5.28 23.12
CA ALA A 147 -8.36 -6.54 22.44
C ALA A 147 -9.61 -7.08 21.70
N PRO A 148 -9.61 -7.16 20.36
CA PRO A 148 -10.76 -7.62 19.59
C PRO A 148 -11.14 -9.10 19.80
N ASN A 149 -10.32 -9.88 20.51
CA ASN A 149 -10.51 -11.32 20.71
C ASN A 149 -10.87 -11.71 22.15
N ARG A 150 -11.79 -12.66 22.29
CA ARG A 150 -12.19 -13.22 23.59
C ARG A 150 -11.01 -13.99 24.20
N PRO A 151 -10.72 -13.88 25.52
CA PRO A 151 -9.63 -14.62 26.18
C PRO A 151 -9.59 -16.12 25.87
N GLN A 152 -10.75 -16.73 25.63
CA GLN A 152 -10.90 -18.15 25.29
C GLN A 152 -10.24 -18.56 23.96
N MET A 153 -9.96 -17.62 23.03
CA MET A 153 -9.32 -17.93 21.75
C MET A 153 -7.82 -18.24 21.90
N TRP A 154 -7.18 -17.67 22.92
CA TRP A 154 -5.79 -17.92 23.30
C TRP A 154 -5.62 -19.18 24.14
N GLU A 155 -6.73 -19.70 24.64
CA GLU A 155 -6.77 -20.96 25.36
C GLU A 155 -6.86 -22.11 24.35
N ASN A 156 -6.04 -23.14 24.58
CA ASN A 156 -5.95 -24.33 23.73
C ASN A 156 -5.29 -24.10 22.35
N GLN A 157 -4.27 -23.25 22.27
CA GLN A 157 -3.42 -23.12 21.08
C GLN A 157 -2.09 -23.85 21.29
N PHE A 158 -1.63 -24.61 20.28
CA PHE A 158 -0.28 -25.16 20.24
C PHE A 158 0.58 -24.36 19.25
N PRO A 159 1.45 -23.45 19.71
CA PRO A 159 2.35 -22.69 18.84
C PRO A 159 3.43 -23.62 18.28
N PHE A 160 3.51 -23.70 16.96
CA PHE A 160 4.49 -24.57 16.30
C PHE A 160 5.56 -23.77 15.55
N TYR A 161 5.34 -22.49 15.29
CA TYR A 161 6.28 -21.70 14.51
C TYR A 161 6.11 -20.20 14.74
N ASP A 162 7.23 -19.50 14.88
CA ASP A 162 7.28 -18.03 14.91
C ASP A 162 7.67 -17.51 13.51
N LEU A 163 7.25 -16.30 13.18
CA LEU A 163 7.56 -15.61 11.93
C LEU A 163 8.58 -14.50 12.23
N VAL A 164 9.36 -14.10 11.22
CA VAL A 164 10.41 -13.07 11.37
C VAL A 164 9.87 -11.72 11.82
N ASN A 165 8.61 -11.40 11.49
CA ASN A 165 7.94 -10.20 11.96
C ASN A 165 7.43 -10.32 13.40
N GLY A 166 7.65 -11.45 14.08
CA GLY A 166 7.17 -11.72 15.43
C GLY A 166 5.82 -12.45 15.50
N ASP A 167 5.12 -12.61 14.37
CA ASP A 167 3.81 -13.27 14.34
C ASP A 167 3.91 -14.79 14.54
N MET A 168 2.80 -15.42 14.93
CA MET A 168 2.79 -16.80 15.38
C MET A 168 1.82 -17.67 14.57
N LEU A 169 2.27 -18.88 14.21
CA LEU A 169 1.42 -19.94 13.70
C LEU A 169 1.16 -20.98 14.79
N THR A 170 -0.11 -21.31 14.95
CA THR A 170 -0.58 -22.23 15.99
C THR A 170 -1.50 -23.29 15.41
N ILE A 171 -1.66 -24.39 16.14
CA ILE A 171 -2.68 -25.42 15.89
C ILE A 171 -3.72 -25.32 17.00
N ASP A 172 -4.99 -25.17 16.63
CA ASP A 172 -6.10 -25.04 17.56
C ASP A 172 -6.53 -26.42 18.10
N MET A 173 -6.33 -26.57 19.41
CA MET A 173 -6.54 -27.78 20.20
C MET A 173 -7.79 -27.68 21.08
N SER A 174 -8.73 -26.76 20.78
CA SER A 174 -9.99 -26.60 21.52
C SER A 174 -10.88 -27.85 21.47
N ARG A 175 -10.71 -28.68 20.43
CA ARG A 175 -11.41 -29.97 20.27
C ARG A 175 -10.53 -31.12 20.73
N ALA A 176 -11.14 -32.13 21.33
CA ALA A 176 -10.43 -33.37 21.66
C ALA A 176 -10.06 -34.18 20.41
N GLU A 177 -10.89 -34.09 19.36
CA GLU A 177 -10.71 -34.80 18.09
C GLU A 177 -11.13 -33.93 16.89
N GLY A 178 -10.48 -34.16 15.75
CA GLY A 178 -10.93 -33.68 14.44
C GLY A 178 -10.75 -32.18 14.20
N PRO A 179 -10.77 -31.80 12.91
CA PRO A 179 -9.63 -31.15 12.28
C PRO A 179 -9.16 -29.95 13.12
N HIS A 180 -7.88 -29.97 13.49
CA HIS A 180 -7.23 -28.95 14.32
C HIS A 180 -6.70 -27.82 13.43
N PRO A 181 -7.41 -26.68 13.31
CA PRO A 181 -7.06 -25.66 12.34
C PRO A 181 -5.71 -25.03 12.61
N VAL A 182 -5.00 -24.66 11.54
CA VAL A 182 -3.82 -23.80 11.66
C VAL A 182 -4.29 -22.36 11.73
N ARG A 183 -3.90 -21.63 12.78
CA ARG A 183 -4.31 -20.23 13.01
C ARG A 183 -3.12 -19.28 13.01
N TYR A 184 -3.39 -18.05 12.60
CA TYR A 184 -2.44 -16.94 12.58
C TYR A 184 -2.70 -15.98 13.73
N PHE A 185 -1.66 -15.62 14.47
CA PHE A 185 -1.72 -14.62 15.55
C PHE A 185 -0.71 -13.51 15.28
N SER A 186 -1.20 -12.28 15.16
CA SER A 186 -0.36 -11.08 14.99
C SER A 186 -0.18 -10.29 16.28
N HIS A 187 0.99 -9.68 16.48
CA HIS A 187 1.26 -8.77 17.59
C HIS A 187 0.69 -7.36 17.42
N GLU A 188 0.39 -6.95 16.18
CA GLU A 188 -0.04 -5.57 15.84
C GLU A 188 -1.57 -5.39 15.84
N LEU A 189 -2.34 -6.43 16.16
CA LEU A 189 -3.82 -6.45 16.07
C LEU A 189 -4.39 -6.01 14.70
N GLU A 190 -3.56 -5.93 13.67
CA GLU A 190 -4.01 -5.71 12.30
C GLU A 190 -4.54 -7.02 11.69
N MET A 191 -5.35 -6.89 10.65
CA MET A 191 -6.33 -7.88 10.13
C MET A 191 -5.90 -9.37 10.12
N LEU A 192 -6.90 -10.27 10.21
CA LEU A 192 -6.80 -11.76 10.28
C LEU A 192 -6.37 -12.36 11.63
N HIS A 193 -6.21 -11.56 12.68
CA HIS A 193 -5.78 -12.03 14.01
C HIS A 193 -6.71 -13.11 14.61
N GLY A 194 -6.20 -14.33 14.75
CA GLY A 194 -6.93 -15.50 15.27
C GLY A 194 -7.72 -16.30 14.24
N LEU A 195 -7.74 -15.89 12.96
CA LEU A 195 -8.42 -16.62 11.90
C LEU A 195 -7.67 -17.91 11.52
N ALA A 196 -8.41 -18.92 11.08
CA ALA A 196 -7.82 -20.14 10.55
C ALA A 196 -7.33 -19.93 9.11
N LEU A 197 -6.10 -20.36 8.84
CA LEU A 197 -5.47 -20.36 7.50
C LEU A 197 -5.73 -21.66 6.73
N ALA A 198 -5.97 -22.75 7.46
CA ALA A 198 -6.25 -24.07 6.92
C ALA A 198 -7.09 -24.88 7.93
N PRO A 199 -7.89 -25.84 7.46
CA PRO A 199 -8.69 -26.69 8.36
C PRO A 199 -7.81 -27.61 9.23
N ASP A 200 -6.61 -27.93 8.80
CA ASP A 200 -5.65 -28.77 9.52
C ASP A 200 -4.21 -28.53 9.06
N PHE A 201 -3.25 -29.07 9.82
CA PHE A 201 -1.82 -28.90 9.53
C PHE A 201 -1.39 -29.49 8.18
N PHE A 202 -1.94 -30.65 7.79
CA PHE A 202 -1.59 -31.28 6.52
C PHE A 202 -2.12 -30.47 5.34
N SER A 203 -3.35 -29.96 5.45
CA SER A 203 -3.93 -29.03 4.46
C SER A 203 -3.09 -27.77 4.32
N PHE A 204 -2.65 -27.17 5.44
CA PHE A 204 -1.76 -26.01 5.44
C PHE A 204 -0.46 -26.27 4.68
N VAL A 205 0.28 -27.32 5.07
CA VAL A 205 1.56 -27.66 4.43
C VAL A 205 1.37 -28.00 2.95
N THR A 206 0.27 -28.66 2.58
CA THR A 206 -0.03 -29.01 1.19
C THR A 206 -0.25 -27.77 0.33
N GLU A 207 -1.12 -26.85 0.75
CA GLU A 207 -1.41 -25.65 -0.02
C GLU A 207 -0.19 -24.73 -0.09
N MET A 208 0.56 -24.59 1.02
CA MET A 208 1.81 -23.85 1.02
C MET A 208 2.85 -24.48 0.07
N SER A 209 2.99 -25.80 0.04
CA SER A 209 3.92 -26.48 -0.88
C SER A 209 3.61 -26.18 -2.35
N LYS A 210 2.33 -26.22 -2.72
CA LYS A 210 1.85 -25.88 -4.07
C LYS A 210 2.11 -24.42 -4.46
N LEU A 211 2.19 -23.53 -3.47
CA LEU A 211 2.56 -22.13 -3.63
C LEU A 211 4.09 -21.93 -3.59
N GLY A 212 4.89 -22.99 -3.43
CA GLY A 212 6.34 -22.88 -3.25
C GLY A 212 6.72 -22.33 -1.88
N PHE A 213 5.86 -22.48 -0.87
CA PHE A 213 5.94 -21.86 0.45
C PHE A 213 6.04 -20.34 0.37
N ALA A 214 5.29 -19.68 -0.52
CA ALA A 214 5.46 -18.25 -0.74
C ALA A 214 4.88 -17.38 0.40
N GLY A 215 5.62 -16.34 0.80
CA GLY A 215 5.18 -15.30 1.75
C GLY A 215 5.66 -15.54 3.19
N THR A 216 5.83 -14.44 3.95
CA THR A 216 6.40 -14.45 5.31
C THR A 216 5.57 -13.74 6.37
N GLU A 217 4.51 -13.06 5.96
CA GLU A 217 3.61 -12.25 6.80
C GLU A 217 2.21 -12.22 6.20
N TRP A 218 1.23 -11.73 6.94
CA TRP A 218 -0.18 -11.72 6.50
C TRP A 218 -0.40 -10.98 5.18
N ALA A 219 0.25 -9.82 4.97
CA ALA A 219 0.10 -9.03 3.75
C ALA A 219 0.51 -9.83 2.50
N SER A 220 1.54 -10.67 2.63
CA SER A 220 1.98 -11.58 1.57
C SER A 220 0.97 -12.68 1.26
N TRP A 221 0.16 -13.09 2.25
CA TRP A 221 -0.78 -14.20 2.12
C TRP A 221 -2.19 -13.78 1.69
N LEU A 222 -2.53 -12.49 1.76
CA LEU A 222 -3.84 -11.94 1.35
C LEU A 222 -4.20 -12.26 -0.11
N ARG A 223 -3.20 -12.54 -0.94
CA ARG A 223 -3.43 -12.90 -2.35
C ARG A 223 -3.78 -14.37 -2.55
N PHE A 224 -3.43 -15.22 -1.58
CA PHE A 224 -3.60 -16.66 -1.68
C PHE A 224 -4.84 -17.17 -0.96
N GLY A 225 -5.46 -16.34 -0.13
CA GLY A 225 -6.59 -16.77 0.65
C GLY A 225 -7.94 -16.46 0.04
N ARG A 226 -8.92 -17.28 0.42
CA ARG A 226 -10.34 -17.01 0.19
C ARG A 226 -11.04 -16.97 1.52
N GLN A 227 -11.68 -15.85 1.83
CA GLN A 227 -12.51 -15.75 3.03
C GLN A 227 -13.82 -16.50 2.82
N VAL A 228 -14.13 -17.38 3.78
CA VAL A 228 -15.43 -18.04 3.93
C VAL A 228 -15.80 -17.94 5.40
N ASP A 229 -16.87 -17.19 5.70
CA ASP A 229 -17.26 -16.84 7.07
C ASP A 229 -16.07 -16.23 7.87
N ASP A 230 -15.79 -16.76 9.06
CA ASP A 230 -14.68 -16.37 9.93
C ASP A 230 -13.37 -17.14 9.63
N THR A 231 -13.16 -17.58 8.39
CA THR A 231 -11.98 -18.37 8.02
C THR A 231 -11.34 -17.88 6.72
N TYR A 232 -10.01 -17.79 6.69
CA TYR A 232 -9.24 -17.27 5.57
C TYR A 232 -8.35 -18.38 4.98
N TYR A 233 -8.89 -19.20 4.09
CA TYR A 233 -8.21 -20.41 3.61
C TYR A 233 -7.14 -20.11 2.56
N LEU A 234 -5.86 -20.39 2.86
CA LEU A 234 -4.79 -20.34 1.86
C LEU A 234 -4.98 -21.43 0.82
N ARG A 235 -4.98 -21.06 -0.45
CA ARG A 235 -5.25 -21.97 -1.57
C ARG A 235 -4.42 -21.62 -2.79
N ALA A 236 -3.77 -22.63 -3.38
CA ALA A 236 -3.03 -22.47 -4.62
C ALA A 236 -3.92 -22.21 -5.85
N ASP A 237 -5.22 -22.54 -5.77
CA ASP A 237 -6.21 -22.32 -6.84
C ASP A 237 -7.02 -21.03 -6.68
N SER A 238 -6.71 -20.21 -5.67
CA SER A 238 -7.19 -18.82 -5.56
C SER A 238 -6.74 -17.99 -6.77
N ASP A 239 -7.36 -16.84 -6.99
CA ASP A 239 -6.99 -15.98 -8.12
C ASP A 239 -5.53 -15.50 -8.03
N GLY A 240 -5.07 -15.11 -6.83
CA GLY A 240 -3.66 -14.77 -6.62
C GLY A 240 -2.74 -16.00 -6.67
N GLY A 241 -3.19 -17.17 -6.21
CA GLY A 241 -2.43 -18.43 -6.34
C GLY A 241 -2.19 -18.83 -7.79
N LYS A 242 -3.22 -18.74 -8.64
CA LYS A 242 -3.12 -18.96 -10.09
C LYS A 242 -2.20 -17.94 -10.75
N ALA A 243 -2.35 -16.65 -10.42
CA ALA A 243 -1.52 -15.58 -10.96
C ALA A 243 -0.03 -15.78 -10.60
N TRP A 244 0.25 -16.13 -9.35
CA TRP A 244 1.59 -16.45 -8.87
C TRP A 244 2.21 -17.63 -9.61
N ARG A 245 1.48 -18.74 -9.76
CA ARG A 245 1.98 -19.94 -10.45
C ARG A 245 2.21 -19.69 -11.94
N ALA A 246 1.28 -19.02 -12.62
CA ALA A 246 1.46 -18.62 -14.01
C ALA A 246 2.72 -17.76 -14.18
N TRP A 247 2.97 -16.85 -13.24
CA TRP A 247 4.17 -16.04 -13.24
C TRP A 247 5.44 -16.89 -13.04
N LEU A 248 5.46 -17.84 -12.11
CA LEU A 248 6.62 -18.73 -11.86
C LEU A 248 6.99 -19.59 -13.08
N GLU A 249 5.97 -20.11 -13.76
CA GLU A 249 6.08 -21.04 -14.88
C GLU A 249 6.42 -20.34 -16.21
N ARG A 250 6.20 -19.03 -16.31
CA ARG A 250 6.59 -18.21 -17.46
C ARG A 250 8.11 -18.30 -17.72
N ASP A 251 8.49 -18.29 -19.00
CA ASP A 251 9.90 -18.15 -19.38
C ASP A 251 10.33 -16.68 -19.14
N PRO A 252 11.29 -16.42 -18.23
CA PRO A 252 11.77 -15.06 -17.98
C PRO A 252 12.43 -14.41 -19.20
N ASN A 253 12.83 -15.20 -20.21
CA ASN A 253 13.40 -14.70 -21.46
C ASN A 253 12.35 -14.50 -22.57
N ALA A 254 11.15 -15.06 -22.39
CA ALA A 254 9.98 -14.75 -23.21
C ALA A 254 9.30 -13.50 -22.61
N GLY A 255 9.93 -12.35 -22.80
CA GLY A 255 9.36 -11.07 -22.38
C GLY A 255 8.00 -10.83 -23.05
N GLU A 256 7.01 -10.40 -22.28
CA GLU A 256 5.92 -9.59 -22.82
C GLU A 256 6.53 -8.35 -23.47
N ARG A 257 5.88 -7.81 -24.51
CA ARG A 257 6.43 -6.74 -25.36
C ARG A 257 6.83 -5.45 -24.59
N ASP A 258 6.45 -5.31 -23.32
CA ASP A 258 6.58 -4.08 -22.53
C ASP A 258 7.09 -4.28 -21.07
N GLU A 259 8.06 -5.17 -20.87
CA GLU A 259 8.76 -5.35 -19.58
C GLU A 259 10.21 -4.83 -19.60
N PRO A 260 10.73 -4.33 -18.46
CA PRO A 260 12.12 -3.88 -18.38
C PRO A 260 13.11 -5.03 -18.62
N PRO A 261 14.27 -4.75 -19.24
CA PRO A 261 15.28 -5.78 -19.44
C PRO A 261 15.74 -6.39 -18.10
N PRO A 262 16.18 -7.67 -18.09
CA PRO A 262 16.79 -8.27 -16.91
C PRO A 262 17.98 -7.46 -16.41
N SER A 263 18.11 -7.32 -15.09
CA SER A 263 19.24 -6.59 -14.49
C SER A 263 20.54 -7.36 -14.68
N ILE A 264 21.60 -6.67 -15.11
CA ILE A 264 22.95 -7.24 -15.16
C ILE A 264 23.64 -6.88 -13.86
N VAL A 265 23.72 -7.82 -12.92
CA VAL A 265 24.35 -7.56 -11.62
C VAL A 265 25.86 -7.46 -11.78
N GLU A 266 26.48 -6.55 -11.04
CA GLU A 266 27.92 -6.54 -10.89
C GLU A 266 28.40 -7.87 -10.32
N THR A 267 29.44 -8.41 -10.94
CA THR A 267 30.02 -9.72 -10.57
C THR A 267 31.54 -9.68 -10.50
N THR A 268 32.14 -8.59 -10.98
CA THR A 268 33.59 -8.43 -11.10
C THR A 268 34.03 -7.10 -10.49
N ALA A 269 35.31 -6.99 -10.13
CA ALA A 269 35.89 -5.72 -9.68
C ALA A 269 35.81 -4.62 -10.76
N ALA A 270 35.80 -5.00 -12.05
CA ALA A 270 35.62 -4.06 -13.15
C ALA A 270 34.19 -3.48 -13.17
N ASP A 271 33.17 -4.31 -12.98
CA ASP A 271 31.77 -3.86 -12.88
C ASP A 271 31.59 -2.87 -11.72
N HIS A 272 32.16 -3.20 -10.56
CA HIS A 272 32.13 -2.33 -9.38
C HIS A 272 32.86 -1.00 -9.61
N ALA A 273 34.03 -1.04 -10.25
CA ALA A 273 34.80 0.15 -10.60
C ALA A 273 34.04 1.05 -11.61
N LEU A 274 33.32 0.45 -12.57
CA LEU A 274 32.50 1.19 -13.52
C LEU A 274 31.42 1.99 -12.81
N LEU A 275 30.66 1.35 -11.92
CA LEU A 275 29.58 1.98 -11.18
C LEU A 275 30.09 3.07 -10.22
N THR A 276 31.19 2.79 -9.52
CA THR A 276 31.85 3.76 -8.63
C THR A 276 32.32 4.99 -9.41
N ALA A 277 33.01 4.79 -10.53
CA ALA A 277 33.53 5.89 -11.34
C ALA A 277 32.42 6.71 -11.99
N ALA A 278 31.37 6.06 -12.51
CA ALA A 278 30.23 6.75 -13.09
C ALA A 278 29.48 7.59 -12.04
N ARG A 279 29.24 7.02 -10.85
CA ARG A 279 28.62 7.73 -9.72
C ARG A 279 29.45 8.93 -9.26
N ALA A 280 30.77 8.83 -9.30
CA ALA A 280 31.68 9.94 -9.01
C ALA A 280 31.87 10.94 -10.18
N ASN A 281 31.14 10.75 -11.29
CA ASN A 281 31.25 11.55 -12.52
C ASN A 281 32.66 11.52 -13.16
N GLN A 282 33.38 10.40 -13.06
CA GLN A 282 34.77 10.26 -13.52
C GLN A 282 34.88 9.45 -14.83
N LEU A 283 34.89 10.15 -15.97
CA LEU A 283 34.96 9.52 -17.30
C LEU A 283 36.22 8.68 -17.53
N THR A 284 37.36 9.08 -16.98
CA THR A 284 38.61 8.32 -17.07
C THR A 284 38.51 6.96 -16.37
N GLY A 285 37.92 6.94 -15.17
CA GLY A 285 37.65 5.70 -14.42
C GLY A 285 36.66 4.79 -15.14
N VAL A 286 35.58 5.36 -15.70
CA VAL A 286 34.62 4.62 -16.53
C VAL A 286 35.31 3.95 -17.72
N ASN A 287 36.17 4.68 -18.44
CA ASN A 287 36.91 4.12 -19.57
C ASN A 287 37.86 2.99 -19.16
N ALA A 288 38.55 3.14 -18.02
CA ALA A 288 39.44 2.11 -17.49
C ALA A 288 38.67 0.84 -17.10
N ALA A 289 37.53 0.98 -16.42
CA ALA A 289 36.68 -0.15 -16.04
C ALA A 289 36.13 -0.90 -17.25
N LEU A 290 35.64 -0.18 -18.26
CA LEU A 290 35.16 -0.79 -19.52
C LEU A 290 36.29 -1.48 -20.29
N ALA A 291 37.51 -0.93 -20.28
CA ALA A 291 38.67 -1.58 -20.87
C ALA A 291 39.08 -2.86 -20.10
N ALA A 292 38.82 -2.92 -18.80
CA ALA A 292 39.02 -4.09 -17.97
C ALA A 292 37.89 -5.15 -18.08
N GLY A 293 36.92 -4.94 -18.97
CA GLY A 293 35.85 -5.91 -19.25
C GLY A 293 34.59 -5.72 -18.40
N ALA A 294 34.39 -4.56 -17.78
CA ALA A 294 33.14 -4.24 -17.08
C ALA A 294 31.94 -4.33 -18.03
N LYS A 295 30.85 -4.91 -17.55
CA LYS A 295 29.56 -4.95 -18.26
C LYS A 295 28.94 -3.56 -18.23
N VAL A 296 28.71 -2.96 -19.39
CA VAL A 296 28.33 -1.54 -19.51
C VAL A 296 27.01 -1.18 -18.82
N ASP A 297 26.05 -2.10 -18.81
CA ASP A 297 24.74 -1.95 -18.16
C ASP A 297 24.68 -2.67 -16.79
N ALA A 298 25.84 -2.85 -16.14
CA ALA A 298 25.89 -3.38 -14.78
C ALA A 298 25.08 -2.51 -13.81
N VAL A 299 24.54 -3.13 -12.76
CA VAL A 299 23.92 -2.49 -11.60
C VAL A 299 24.55 -3.02 -10.32
N TRP A 300 24.42 -2.28 -9.22
CA TRP A 300 24.93 -2.70 -7.91
C TRP A 300 24.31 -4.02 -7.46
N ASN A 301 25.11 -4.87 -6.83
CA ASN A 301 24.60 -6.01 -6.10
C ASN A 301 24.04 -5.55 -4.74
N GLN A 302 23.25 -6.41 -4.10
CA GLN A 302 22.58 -6.07 -2.84
C GLN A 302 23.57 -5.76 -1.71
N GLN A 303 24.69 -6.48 -1.63
CA GLN A 303 25.70 -6.24 -0.61
C GLN A 303 26.34 -4.86 -0.78
N SER A 304 26.68 -4.47 -2.01
CA SER A 304 27.26 -3.16 -2.29
C SER A 304 26.28 -2.01 -2.03
N LEU A 305 24.99 -2.18 -2.33
CA LEU A 305 23.96 -1.22 -1.93
C LEU A 305 23.89 -1.05 -0.40
N LEU A 306 23.96 -2.16 0.35
CA LEU A 306 23.97 -2.16 1.82
C LEU A 306 25.23 -1.49 2.38
N ASP A 307 26.40 -1.89 1.90
CA ASP A 307 27.70 -1.41 2.38
C ASP A 307 27.86 0.10 2.15
N MET A 308 27.27 0.63 1.08
CA MET A 308 27.35 2.04 0.71
C MET A 308 26.10 2.85 1.13
N ALA A 309 25.10 2.21 1.76
CA ALA A 309 23.82 2.80 2.13
C ALA A 309 23.08 3.50 0.97
N LEU A 310 23.10 2.91 -0.23
CA LEU A 310 22.60 3.52 -1.48
C LEU A 310 21.19 3.06 -1.87
N TRP A 311 20.23 3.10 -0.95
CA TRP A 311 18.86 2.60 -1.19
C TRP A 311 18.17 3.25 -2.38
N SER A 312 18.47 4.52 -2.67
CA SER A 312 17.91 5.25 -3.82
C SER A 312 18.60 4.95 -5.16
N ASP A 313 19.65 4.12 -5.18
CA ASP A 313 20.41 3.76 -6.39
C ASP A 313 20.10 2.35 -6.90
N GLU A 314 19.02 1.75 -6.40
CA GLU A 314 18.54 0.49 -6.96
C GLU A 314 18.34 0.62 -8.48
N PHE A 315 18.90 -0.35 -9.22
CA PHE A 315 18.91 -0.41 -10.69
C PHE A 315 19.63 0.73 -11.42
N CYS A 316 20.40 1.57 -10.73
CA CYS A 316 21.26 2.54 -11.39
C CYS A 316 22.37 1.84 -12.19
N THR A 317 22.56 2.29 -13.43
CA THR A 317 23.67 1.91 -14.31
C THR A 317 24.64 3.08 -14.47
N ALA A 318 25.75 2.87 -15.16
CA ALA A 318 26.64 3.98 -15.51
C ALA A 318 25.92 5.08 -16.32
N VAL A 319 24.94 4.72 -17.17
CA VAL A 319 24.15 5.67 -17.95
C VAL A 319 23.24 6.51 -17.06
N THR A 320 22.61 5.94 -16.04
CA THR A 320 21.76 6.71 -15.12
C THR A 320 22.60 7.72 -14.33
N TYR A 321 23.80 7.35 -13.89
CA TYR A 321 24.70 8.29 -13.21
C TYR A 321 25.20 9.40 -14.14
N ALA A 322 25.66 9.04 -15.34
CA ALA A 322 26.06 10.02 -16.34
C ALA A 322 24.92 11.01 -16.65
N THR A 323 23.69 10.52 -16.67
CA THR A 323 22.48 11.35 -16.84
C THR A 323 22.30 12.31 -15.67
N ARG A 324 22.30 11.82 -14.43
CA ARG A 324 22.15 12.67 -13.23
C ARG A 324 23.18 13.79 -13.13
N HIS A 325 24.39 13.52 -13.61
CA HIS A 325 25.49 14.48 -13.67
C HIS A 325 25.47 15.40 -14.90
N ASP A 326 24.45 15.28 -15.75
CA ASP A 326 24.31 16.04 -17.00
C ASP A 326 25.55 15.90 -17.92
N ASN A 327 26.20 14.72 -17.87
CA ASN A 327 27.48 14.47 -18.54
C ASN A 327 27.28 13.77 -19.89
N ILE A 328 26.97 14.56 -20.93
CA ILE A 328 26.77 14.06 -22.30
C ILE A 328 27.99 13.30 -22.84
N THR A 329 29.21 13.75 -22.54
CA THR A 329 30.44 13.07 -23.00
C THR A 329 30.54 11.64 -22.44
N MET A 330 30.18 11.45 -21.17
CA MET A 330 30.12 10.13 -20.56
C MET A 330 28.98 9.29 -21.15
N LEU A 331 27.80 9.89 -21.37
CA LEU A 331 26.67 9.22 -22.04
C LEU A 331 27.04 8.74 -23.45
N GLU A 332 27.69 9.57 -24.26
CA GLU A 332 28.17 9.22 -25.60
C GLU A 332 29.17 8.07 -25.56
N THR A 333 30.07 8.08 -24.58
CA THR A 333 31.05 7.02 -24.40
C THR A 333 30.37 5.70 -24.05
N LEU A 334 29.44 5.71 -23.11
CA LEU A 334 28.71 4.53 -22.66
C LEU A 334 27.84 3.95 -23.79
N VAL A 335 27.07 4.78 -24.49
CA VAL A 335 26.24 4.32 -25.62
C VAL A 335 27.11 3.75 -26.75
N ARG A 336 28.26 4.36 -27.06
CA ARG A 336 29.21 3.80 -28.04
C ARG A 336 29.76 2.44 -27.63
N ARG A 337 29.79 2.15 -26.33
CA ARG A 337 30.21 0.86 -25.75
C ARG A 337 29.04 -0.12 -25.57
N GLY A 338 27.87 0.19 -26.13
CA GLY A 338 26.71 -0.70 -26.17
C GLY A 338 25.75 -0.54 -25.00
N ALA A 339 25.84 0.54 -24.21
CA ALA A 339 24.88 0.79 -23.14
C ALA A 339 23.47 1.01 -23.69
N THR A 340 22.48 0.37 -23.08
CA THR A 340 21.07 0.63 -23.43
C THR A 340 20.55 1.90 -22.76
N LEU A 341 19.70 2.64 -23.47
CA LEU A 341 18.94 3.77 -22.92
C LEU A 341 17.59 3.35 -22.34
N ASN A 342 17.20 2.08 -22.50
CA ASN A 342 15.92 1.54 -22.04
C ASN A 342 16.16 0.52 -20.94
N THR A 343 16.81 0.97 -19.87
CA THR A 343 17.08 0.16 -18.68
C THR A 343 15.82 0.01 -17.82
N ARG A 344 15.89 -0.79 -16.75
CA ARG A 344 14.81 -0.84 -15.75
C ARG A 344 14.56 0.51 -15.09
N ARG A 345 15.62 1.27 -14.81
CA ARG A 345 15.56 2.64 -14.29
C ARG A 345 15.85 3.63 -15.39
N LEU A 346 14.80 4.05 -16.08
CA LEU A 346 14.89 4.80 -17.33
C LEU A 346 15.77 6.06 -17.18
N PRO A 347 16.86 6.19 -17.97
CA PRO A 347 17.67 7.40 -18.07
C PRO A 347 16.83 8.64 -18.36
N LEU A 348 15.80 8.56 -19.21
CA LEU A 348 14.96 9.73 -19.47
C LEU A 348 14.17 10.18 -18.23
N GLY A 349 13.75 9.25 -17.36
CA GLY A 349 13.14 9.57 -16.07
C GLY A 349 14.10 10.27 -15.11
N GLU A 350 15.37 9.87 -15.11
CA GLU A 350 16.44 10.59 -14.39
C GLU A 350 16.70 11.96 -15.03
N ALA A 351 16.73 12.05 -16.36
CA ALA A 351 17.08 13.27 -17.05
C ALA A 351 16.10 14.42 -16.80
N VAL A 352 14.80 14.12 -16.82
CA VAL A 352 13.78 15.14 -16.57
C VAL A 352 13.88 15.72 -15.17
N GLU A 353 14.33 14.95 -14.20
CA GLU A 353 14.49 15.40 -12.82
C GLU A 353 15.84 16.09 -12.57
N PHE A 354 16.93 15.52 -13.10
CA PHE A 354 18.30 15.89 -12.71
C PHE A 354 19.05 16.74 -13.74
N SER A 355 18.70 16.68 -15.02
CA SER A 355 19.55 17.16 -16.12
C SER A 355 19.01 18.42 -16.81
N ALA A 356 19.83 19.00 -17.69
CA ALA A 356 19.43 20.09 -18.56
C ALA A 356 18.58 19.59 -19.74
N LEU A 357 17.89 20.53 -20.41
CA LEU A 357 17.08 20.24 -21.60
C LEU A 357 17.91 19.58 -22.71
N GLN A 358 19.18 19.92 -22.82
CA GLN A 358 20.09 19.34 -23.80
C GLN A 358 20.24 17.83 -23.59
N THR A 359 20.39 17.35 -22.36
CA THR A 359 20.51 15.91 -22.06
C THR A 359 19.19 15.18 -22.28
N VAL A 360 18.05 15.80 -21.89
CA VAL A 360 16.71 15.27 -22.16
C VAL A 360 16.50 15.04 -23.67
N THR A 361 16.75 16.07 -24.48
CA THR A 361 16.60 15.99 -25.94
C THR A 361 17.62 15.05 -26.58
N TRP A 362 18.85 14.99 -26.07
CA TRP A 362 19.88 14.04 -26.53
C TRP A 362 19.48 12.58 -26.31
N LEU A 363 18.86 12.27 -25.16
CA LEU A 363 18.36 10.94 -24.84
C LEU A 363 17.19 10.55 -25.75
N ILE A 364 16.21 11.44 -25.91
CA ILE A 364 15.07 11.26 -26.81
C ILE A 364 15.54 10.98 -28.24
N ALA A 365 16.47 11.79 -28.76
CA ALA A 365 17.02 11.63 -30.11
C ALA A 365 17.74 10.29 -30.34
N ARG A 366 18.12 9.59 -29.27
CA ARG A 366 18.77 8.27 -29.31
C ARG A 366 17.85 7.11 -28.94
N GLY A 367 16.54 7.36 -28.88
CA GLY A 367 15.53 6.33 -28.65
C GLY A 367 15.37 5.95 -27.19
N ALA A 368 15.71 6.84 -26.25
CA ALA A 368 15.31 6.67 -24.87
C ALA A 368 13.79 6.70 -24.76
N ARG A 369 13.23 5.73 -24.03
CA ARG A 369 11.80 5.55 -23.87
C ARG A 369 11.17 6.70 -23.07
N ALA A 370 10.15 7.33 -23.66
CA ALA A 370 9.37 8.42 -23.06
C ALA A 370 8.36 7.96 -21.99
N ASN A 371 7.82 6.75 -22.15
CA ASN A 371 6.89 6.13 -21.20
C ASN A 371 7.58 5.21 -20.21
N GLY A 372 7.01 5.05 -19.02
CA GLY A 372 7.42 4.00 -18.10
C GLY A 372 7.19 2.61 -18.70
N TRP A 373 7.74 1.58 -18.04
CA TRP A 373 7.27 0.21 -18.27
C TRP A 373 5.85 0.04 -17.75
N LYS A 374 5.09 -0.94 -18.28
CA LYS A 374 3.67 -1.17 -17.92
C LYS A 374 3.39 -1.16 -16.41
N ASP A 375 4.25 -1.80 -15.61
CA ASP A 375 4.10 -1.90 -14.14
C ASP A 375 5.02 -0.93 -13.38
N GLN A 376 5.54 0.10 -14.05
CA GLN A 376 6.36 1.11 -13.42
C GLN A 376 5.48 2.19 -12.77
N ARG A 377 5.58 2.29 -11.45
CA ARG A 377 4.86 3.30 -10.64
C ARG A 377 4.95 4.75 -11.13
N PHE A 378 6.11 5.17 -11.66
CA PHE A 378 6.33 6.56 -12.10
C PHE A 378 6.90 6.60 -13.51
N TRP A 379 6.25 7.36 -14.40
CA TRP A 379 6.73 7.57 -15.77
C TRP A 379 7.58 8.85 -15.85
N PRO A 380 8.43 9.03 -16.88
CA PRO A 380 9.15 10.29 -17.08
C PRO A 380 8.24 11.51 -17.05
N LEU A 381 7.05 11.44 -17.66
CA LEU A 381 6.05 12.52 -17.59
C LEU A 381 5.61 12.85 -16.15
N HIS A 382 5.33 11.82 -15.33
CA HIS A 382 4.98 11.97 -13.92
C HIS A 382 6.08 12.69 -13.13
N LEU A 383 7.33 12.26 -13.30
CA LEU A 383 8.48 12.85 -12.61
C LEU A 383 8.70 14.30 -13.06
N LEU A 384 8.59 14.59 -14.36
CA LEU A 384 8.74 15.94 -14.89
C LEU A 384 7.68 16.90 -14.31
N VAL A 385 6.40 16.52 -14.38
CA VAL A 385 5.31 17.38 -13.90
C VAL A 385 5.38 17.57 -12.39
N THR A 386 5.55 16.50 -11.62
CA THR A 386 5.48 16.60 -10.15
C THR A 386 6.74 17.18 -9.50
N ARG A 387 7.91 17.06 -10.13
CA ARG A 387 9.19 17.52 -9.54
C ARG A 387 9.69 18.83 -10.12
N ARG A 388 9.41 19.14 -11.39
CA ARG A 388 10.04 20.29 -12.08
C ARG A 388 9.09 21.46 -12.31
N ALA A 389 7.78 21.22 -12.40
CA ALA A 389 6.80 22.31 -12.53
C ALA A 389 6.88 23.26 -11.33
N GLU A 390 6.98 22.71 -10.12
CA GLU A 390 7.07 23.50 -8.89
C GLU A 390 8.35 24.35 -8.82
N VAL A 391 9.48 23.79 -9.28
CA VAL A 391 10.77 24.49 -9.35
C VAL A 391 10.69 25.64 -10.34
N ALA A 392 10.08 25.40 -11.51
CA ALA A 392 9.92 26.40 -12.55
C ALA A 392 8.93 27.51 -12.19
N ALA A 393 7.95 27.22 -11.34
CA ALA A 393 6.95 28.19 -10.89
C ALA A 393 7.52 29.30 -9.99
N ARG A 394 8.76 29.16 -9.51
CA ARG A 394 9.44 30.14 -8.67
C ARG A 394 10.71 30.63 -9.35
N THR A 395 11.10 31.87 -9.07
CA THR A 395 12.45 32.32 -9.40
C THR A 395 13.47 31.52 -8.61
N LYS A 396 14.71 31.44 -9.09
CA LYS A 396 15.79 30.72 -8.41
C LYS A 396 15.98 31.16 -6.95
N ALA A 397 15.86 32.47 -6.68
CA ALA A 397 15.99 33.03 -5.34
C ALA A 397 14.79 32.69 -4.44
N GLU A 398 13.57 32.68 -4.98
CA GLU A 398 12.38 32.22 -4.26
C GLU A 398 12.44 30.73 -3.95
N TYR A 399 12.91 29.93 -4.90
CA TYR A 399 13.08 28.49 -4.70
C TYR A 399 14.13 28.21 -3.61
N GLU A 400 15.26 28.91 -3.61
CA GLU A 400 16.26 28.79 -2.53
C GLU A 400 15.69 29.14 -1.16
N ARG A 401 14.99 30.28 -1.06
CA ARG A 401 14.33 30.69 0.19
C ARG A 401 13.31 29.65 0.64
N HIS A 402 12.50 29.15 -0.28
CA HIS A 402 11.51 28.11 0.00
C HIS A 402 12.15 26.84 0.58
N LEU A 403 13.25 26.36 0.00
CA LEU A 403 14.00 25.20 0.53
C LEU A 403 14.51 25.45 1.95
N ARG A 404 15.00 26.66 2.24
CA ARG A 404 15.47 27.04 3.58
C ARG A 404 14.34 27.09 4.61
N GLU A 405 13.16 27.56 4.20
CA GLU A 405 11.98 27.67 5.07
C GLU A 405 11.32 26.32 5.36
N GLN A 406 11.35 25.37 4.41
CA GLN A 406 10.80 24.03 4.61
C GLN A 406 11.57 23.19 5.66
N GLY A 407 12.82 23.55 5.96
CA GLY A 407 13.64 22.85 6.96
C GLY A 407 14.26 21.53 6.49
N TRP A 408 14.09 21.16 5.22
CA TRP A 408 14.79 20.05 4.57
C TRP A 408 14.97 20.31 3.06
N PRO A 409 16.16 20.04 2.47
CA PRO A 409 17.39 19.59 3.13
C PRO A 409 18.02 20.67 4.04
N GLN A 410 18.70 20.25 5.11
CA GLN A 410 19.30 21.18 6.08
C GLN A 410 20.72 21.62 5.66
N GLU A 411 21.42 20.79 4.91
CA GLU A 411 22.81 21.04 4.56
C GLU A 411 22.93 22.10 3.45
N PRO A 412 23.74 23.17 3.65
CA PRO A 412 23.91 24.22 2.65
C PRO A 412 24.37 23.71 1.28
N ALA A 413 25.20 22.65 1.26
CA ALA A 413 25.67 22.04 0.03
C ALA A 413 24.54 21.35 -0.76
N GLU A 414 23.59 20.72 -0.08
CA GLU A 414 22.44 20.07 -0.70
C GLU A 414 21.46 21.11 -1.27
N ILE A 415 21.19 22.18 -0.51
CA ILE A 415 20.40 23.33 -0.99
C ILE A 415 21.07 23.92 -2.23
N ALA A 416 22.38 24.17 -2.19
CA ALA A 416 23.12 24.72 -3.33
C ALA A 416 23.04 23.80 -4.55
N ALA A 417 23.10 22.47 -4.37
CA ALA A 417 22.96 21.50 -5.46
C ALA A 417 21.54 21.50 -6.08
N LEU A 418 20.49 21.59 -5.25
CA LEU A 418 19.10 21.71 -5.74
C LEU A 418 18.87 23.03 -6.48
N VAL A 419 19.38 24.13 -5.93
CA VAL A 419 19.30 25.47 -6.52
C VAL A 419 20.10 25.54 -7.84
N ALA A 420 21.24 24.84 -7.94
CA ALA A 420 22.00 24.73 -9.17
C ALA A 420 21.22 24.04 -10.30
N ARG A 421 20.26 23.18 -9.95
CA ARG A 421 19.37 22.47 -10.88
C ARG A 421 18.07 23.21 -11.20
N HIS A 422 17.91 24.43 -10.71
CA HIS A 422 16.75 25.27 -11.01
C HIS A 422 16.58 25.45 -12.53
N ILE A 423 15.33 25.47 -12.99
CA ILE A 423 14.96 25.74 -14.38
C ILE A 423 13.89 26.83 -14.42
N ASP A 424 13.83 27.58 -15.51
CA ASP A 424 12.75 28.54 -15.75
C ASP A 424 11.54 27.91 -16.43
N VAL A 425 10.42 28.65 -16.45
CA VAL A 425 9.17 28.21 -17.10
C VAL A 425 9.38 27.87 -18.59
N PRO A 426 10.09 28.66 -19.41
CA PRO A 426 10.36 28.29 -20.80
C PRO A 426 11.10 26.96 -20.95
N THR A 427 12.14 26.70 -20.13
CA THR A 427 12.89 25.44 -20.15
C THR A 427 12.02 24.27 -19.72
N TYR A 428 11.20 24.44 -18.67
CA TYR A 428 10.22 23.43 -18.25
C TYR A 428 9.25 23.08 -19.38
N LYS A 429 8.67 24.09 -20.04
CA LYS A 429 7.74 23.90 -21.16
C LYS A 429 8.42 23.20 -22.34
N ALA A 430 9.68 23.53 -22.63
CA ALA A 430 10.44 22.87 -23.69
C ALA A 430 10.75 21.40 -23.35
N MET A 431 11.07 21.08 -22.08
CA MET A 431 11.23 19.69 -21.63
C MET A 431 9.92 18.91 -21.76
N LEU A 432 8.81 19.49 -21.30
CA LEU A 432 7.49 18.86 -21.36
C LEU A 432 7.06 18.61 -22.82
N GLY A 433 7.23 19.61 -23.68
CA GLY A 433 7.01 19.47 -25.12
C GLY A 433 7.85 18.37 -25.74
N ALA A 434 9.16 18.33 -25.48
CA ALA A 434 10.05 17.31 -26.02
C ALA A 434 9.64 15.89 -25.59
N VAL A 435 9.28 15.70 -24.33
CA VAL A 435 8.85 14.38 -23.80
C VAL A 435 7.52 13.95 -24.43
N LEU A 436 6.55 14.86 -24.59
CA LEU A 436 5.26 14.57 -25.25
C LEU A 436 5.43 14.31 -26.75
N GLU A 437 6.26 15.09 -27.45
CA GLU A 437 6.60 14.88 -28.86
C GLU A 437 7.33 13.55 -29.10
N ALA A 438 8.07 13.06 -28.10
CA ALA A 438 8.70 11.74 -28.10
C ALA A 438 7.71 10.58 -27.87
N GLY A 439 6.41 10.87 -27.76
CA GLY A 439 5.35 9.87 -27.58
C GLY A 439 5.08 9.51 -26.11
N ALA A 440 5.42 10.38 -25.16
CA ALA A 440 4.91 10.23 -23.81
C ALA A 440 3.38 10.29 -23.82
N ASP A 441 2.73 9.35 -23.13
CA ASP A 441 1.28 9.32 -23.02
C ASP A 441 0.80 10.50 -22.18
N PRO A 442 0.06 11.47 -22.76
CA PRO A 442 -0.46 12.61 -22.01
C PRO A 442 -1.48 12.20 -20.93
N ASP A 443 -2.06 11.00 -21.06
CA ASP A 443 -3.03 10.41 -20.14
C ASP A 443 -2.43 9.37 -19.21
N ALA A 444 -1.10 9.34 -19.09
CA ALA A 444 -0.41 8.50 -18.11
C ALA A 444 -1.04 8.69 -16.71
N ARG A 445 -1.44 7.57 -16.11
CA ARG A 445 -2.19 7.54 -14.85
C ARG A 445 -1.34 7.07 -13.68
N TRP A 446 -1.63 7.63 -12.52
CA TRP A 446 -1.28 7.06 -11.22
C TRP A 446 -2.09 5.79 -10.94
N ASP A 447 -1.69 5.05 -9.90
CA ASP A 447 -2.40 3.85 -9.42
C ASP A 447 -3.86 4.14 -9.04
N ASN A 448 -4.17 5.38 -8.63
CA ASN A 448 -5.52 5.85 -8.31
C ASN A 448 -6.26 6.49 -9.51
N GLY A 449 -5.75 6.33 -10.73
CA GLY A 449 -6.38 6.82 -11.97
C GLY A 449 -6.19 8.31 -12.26
N ILE A 450 -5.55 9.08 -11.39
CA ILE A 450 -5.27 10.50 -11.63
C ILE A 450 -4.33 10.65 -12.83
N THR A 451 -4.69 11.49 -13.80
CA THR A 451 -3.83 11.85 -14.93
C THR A 451 -2.97 13.08 -14.62
N MET A 452 -1.94 13.33 -15.42
CA MET A 452 -1.15 14.57 -15.30
C MET A 452 -1.93 15.83 -15.64
N LEU A 453 -3.02 15.72 -16.42
CA LEU A 453 -3.91 16.84 -16.70
C LEU A 453 -4.70 17.27 -15.46
N MET A 454 -4.99 16.33 -14.55
CA MET A 454 -5.62 16.59 -13.26
C MET A 454 -4.65 17.12 -12.20
N TRP A 455 -3.35 17.21 -12.53
CA TRP A 455 -2.34 17.78 -11.64
C TRP A 455 -2.29 19.31 -11.80
N ASP A 456 -1.80 19.99 -10.76
CA ASP A 456 -1.82 21.45 -10.67
C ASP A 456 -0.87 22.13 -11.68
N GLY A 457 -1.29 23.27 -12.23
CA GLY A 457 -0.50 24.10 -13.14
C GLY A 457 -1.17 24.34 -14.51
N VAL A 458 -1.58 25.59 -14.77
CA VAL A 458 -2.22 26.01 -16.03
C VAL A 458 -1.33 25.75 -17.25
N GLU A 459 -0.04 26.08 -17.17
CA GLU A 459 0.89 25.91 -18.29
C GLU A 459 1.10 24.43 -18.66
N THR A 460 1.15 23.56 -17.65
CA THR A 460 1.19 22.11 -17.81
C THR A 460 -0.07 21.60 -18.49
N ALA A 461 -1.24 22.01 -17.99
CA ALA A 461 -2.53 21.64 -18.56
C ALA A 461 -2.65 22.05 -20.03
N ARG A 462 -2.28 23.29 -20.39
CA ARG A 462 -2.29 23.77 -21.79
C ARG A 462 -1.45 22.89 -22.70
N LEU A 463 -0.25 22.49 -22.26
CA LEU A 463 0.63 21.63 -23.05
C LEU A 463 0.09 20.20 -23.17
N LEU A 464 -0.39 19.61 -22.08
CA LEU A 464 -0.99 18.27 -22.11
C LEU A 464 -2.20 18.22 -23.05
N LEU A 465 -3.10 19.20 -22.97
CA LEU A 465 -4.26 19.32 -23.85
C LEU A 465 -3.85 19.49 -25.32
N LYS A 466 -2.84 20.32 -25.60
CA LYS A 466 -2.28 20.47 -26.95
C LYS A 466 -1.77 19.13 -27.52
N HIS A 467 -1.26 18.24 -26.67
CA HIS A 467 -0.77 16.92 -27.04
C HIS A 467 -1.81 15.80 -26.91
N GLY A 468 -3.09 16.14 -26.72
CA GLY A 468 -4.20 15.18 -26.80
C GLY A 468 -4.60 14.53 -25.48
N ALA A 469 -4.24 15.11 -24.33
CA ALA A 469 -4.77 14.66 -23.04
C ALA A 469 -6.30 14.66 -23.01
N ASP A 470 -6.89 13.60 -22.48
CA ASP A 470 -8.33 13.42 -22.37
C ASP A 470 -8.92 14.32 -21.27
N ILE A 471 -9.64 15.36 -21.71
CA ILE A 471 -10.37 16.28 -20.83
C ILE A 471 -11.48 15.59 -20.02
N HIS A 472 -11.94 14.42 -20.46
CA HIS A 472 -13.01 13.64 -19.82
C HIS A 472 -12.50 12.49 -18.97
N ALA A 473 -11.18 12.36 -18.79
CA ALA A 473 -10.60 11.36 -17.92
C ALA A 473 -11.21 11.42 -16.51
N ARG A 474 -11.34 10.25 -15.89
CA ARG A 474 -11.85 10.07 -14.52
C ARG A 474 -10.86 9.26 -13.70
N ASP A 475 -10.61 9.70 -12.47
CA ASP A 475 -9.82 8.95 -11.51
C ASP A 475 -10.65 7.83 -10.84
N ALA A 476 -10.06 7.11 -9.88
CA ALA A 476 -10.71 5.99 -9.18
C ALA A 476 -11.96 6.40 -8.38
N HIS A 477 -12.13 7.69 -8.04
CA HIS A 477 -13.32 8.24 -7.40
C HIS A 477 -14.28 8.88 -8.42
N GLY A 478 -14.05 8.66 -9.71
CA GLY A 478 -14.83 9.24 -10.79
C GLY A 478 -14.65 10.75 -10.96
N TRP A 479 -13.67 11.37 -10.29
CA TRP A 479 -13.45 12.81 -10.37
C TRP A 479 -12.87 13.20 -11.73
N THR A 480 -13.37 14.29 -12.28
CA THR A 480 -12.89 14.91 -13.52
C THR A 480 -11.83 15.97 -13.23
N VAL A 481 -11.20 16.52 -14.27
CA VAL A 481 -10.26 17.66 -14.16
C VAL A 481 -10.86 18.87 -13.42
N LEU A 482 -12.17 19.11 -13.55
CA LEU A 482 -12.85 20.22 -12.87
C LEU A 482 -13.04 19.99 -11.37
N HIS A 483 -13.22 18.73 -10.92
CA HIS A 483 -13.23 18.41 -9.48
C HIS A 483 -11.86 18.68 -8.83
N ARG A 484 -10.80 18.55 -9.62
CA ARG A 484 -9.40 18.72 -9.19
C ARG A 484 -8.91 20.16 -9.31
N ALA A 485 -9.59 21.01 -10.09
CA ALA A 485 -9.17 22.39 -10.35
C ALA A 485 -9.01 23.20 -9.06
N ARG A 486 -7.90 23.95 -8.97
CA ARG A 486 -7.55 24.77 -7.79
C ARG A 486 -7.58 26.27 -8.04
N THR A 487 -7.73 26.69 -9.30
CA THR A 487 -7.72 28.10 -9.70
C THR A 487 -8.85 28.37 -10.69
N ALA A 488 -9.34 29.61 -10.70
CA ALA A 488 -10.32 30.08 -11.70
C ALA A 488 -9.78 29.90 -13.13
N GLU A 489 -8.48 30.12 -13.35
CA GLU A 489 -7.87 29.96 -14.67
C GLU A 489 -7.93 28.51 -15.18
N LEU A 490 -7.68 27.51 -14.31
CA LEU A 490 -7.84 26.10 -14.67
C LEU A 490 -9.29 25.77 -15.01
N VAL A 491 -10.26 26.29 -14.25
CA VAL A 491 -11.69 26.11 -14.54
C VAL A 491 -12.04 26.63 -15.93
N HIS A 492 -11.66 27.87 -16.24
CA HIS A 492 -11.92 28.46 -17.55
C HIS A 492 -11.20 27.70 -18.68
N LEU A 493 -9.95 27.26 -18.46
CA LEU A 493 -9.22 26.45 -19.42
C LEU A 493 -9.94 25.14 -19.71
N PHE A 494 -10.27 24.36 -18.68
CA PHE A 494 -10.90 23.06 -18.84
C PHE A 494 -12.29 23.14 -19.43
N ALA A 495 -13.11 24.10 -18.98
CA ALA A 495 -14.43 24.34 -19.57
C ALA A 495 -14.34 24.74 -21.06
N ALA A 496 -13.37 25.58 -21.42
CA ALA A 496 -13.13 25.96 -22.82
C ALA A 496 -12.66 24.78 -23.69
N GLN A 497 -12.08 23.73 -23.10
CA GLN A 497 -11.75 22.48 -23.77
C GLN A 497 -12.89 21.44 -23.75
N GLY A 498 -14.06 21.80 -23.23
CA GLY A 498 -15.24 20.94 -23.24
C GLY A 498 -15.39 20.03 -22.02
N ALA A 499 -14.67 20.27 -20.91
CA ALA A 499 -14.90 19.54 -19.67
C ALA A 499 -16.38 19.65 -19.22
N ASP A 500 -16.96 18.54 -18.79
CA ASP A 500 -18.32 18.52 -18.26
C ASP A 500 -18.34 19.20 -16.88
N VAL A 501 -18.90 20.41 -16.85
CA VAL A 501 -18.97 21.28 -15.66
C VAL A 501 -19.89 20.71 -14.59
N ASN A 502 -20.85 19.87 -14.96
CA ASN A 502 -21.85 19.29 -14.06
C ASN A 502 -21.63 17.79 -13.84
N ALA A 503 -20.46 17.26 -14.19
CA ALA A 503 -20.13 15.86 -13.97
C ALA A 503 -20.27 15.48 -12.48
N ILE A 504 -20.92 14.36 -12.19
CA ILE A 504 -21.00 13.83 -10.82
C ILE A 504 -19.88 12.79 -10.63
N ALA A 505 -19.16 12.90 -9.52
CA ALA A 505 -18.19 11.90 -9.06
C ALA A 505 -18.85 10.51 -8.82
N GLN A 506 -18.03 9.46 -8.71
CA GLN A 506 -18.52 8.11 -8.41
C GLN A 506 -18.17 7.75 -6.97
N ARG A 507 -19.00 6.92 -6.33
CA ARG A 507 -18.67 6.37 -5.01
C ARG A 507 -17.61 5.28 -5.13
N SER A 508 -16.69 5.28 -4.18
CA SER A 508 -15.75 4.18 -3.99
C SER A 508 -16.49 2.89 -3.59
N PRO A 509 -16.26 1.75 -4.26
CA PRO A 509 -16.89 0.49 -3.87
C PRO A 509 -16.52 0.10 -2.44
N GLY A 510 -17.53 -0.08 -1.59
CA GLY A 510 -17.35 -0.51 -0.19
C GLY A 510 -17.20 0.63 0.82
N ASP A 511 -17.16 1.88 0.38
CA ASP A 511 -17.22 3.05 1.27
C ASP A 511 -18.60 3.70 1.16
N ALA A 512 -19.44 3.48 2.18
CA ALA A 512 -20.80 4.04 2.22
C ALA A 512 -20.82 5.54 2.54
N ASP A 513 -19.72 6.07 3.10
CA ASP A 513 -19.59 7.46 3.53
C ASP A 513 -18.95 8.36 2.44
N ASP A 514 -18.49 7.76 1.33
CA ASP A 514 -17.94 8.49 0.20
C ASP A 514 -19.02 9.32 -0.53
N LEU A 515 -18.70 10.60 -0.77
CA LEU A 515 -19.63 11.57 -1.36
C LEU A 515 -19.45 11.63 -2.88
N ALA A 516 -20.56 11.55 -3.61
CA ALA A 516 -20.57 11.66 -5.07
C ALA A 516 -21.20 13.00 -5.49
N TYR A 517 -20.35 14.01 -5.65
CA TYR A 517 -20.71 15.41 -5.84
C TYR A 517 -20.26 15.99 -7.19
N THR A 518 -20.68 17.21 -7.53
CA THR A 518 -20.24 17.98 -8.72
C THR A 518 -18.99 18.82 -8.45
N PRO A 519 -18.26 19.32 -9.47
CA PRO A 519 -17.12 20.23 -9.26
C PRO A 519 -17.48 21.45 -8.40
N LEU A 520 -18.67 22.02 -8.60
CA LEU A 520 -19.16 23.16 -7.83
C LEU A 520 -19.34 22.81 -6.35
N GLN A 521 -19.96 21.66 -6.07
CA GLN A 521 -20.15 21.16 -4.72
C GLN A 521 -18.81 20.85 -4.03
N GLY A 522 -17.86 20.24 -4.75
CA GLY A 522 -16.51 19.98 -4.25
C GLY A 522 -15.74 21.26 -3.90
N ALA A 523 -15.86 22.31 -4.73
CA ALA A 523 -15.23 23.61 -4.46
C ALA A 523 -15.77 24.31 -3.19
N LEU A 524 -17.00 24.00 -2.79
CA LEU A 524 -17.65 24.57 -1.59
C LEU A 524 -17.31 23.80 -0.29
N LEU A 525 -17.01 22.50 -0.39
CA LEU A 525 -16.85 21.61 0.76
C LEU A 525 -15.64 21.94 1.63
N ALA A 526 -14.50 22.28 1.02
CA ALA A 526 -13.22 22.47 1.73
C ALA A 526 -12.56 23.82 1.37
N PRO A 527 -13.13 24.95 1.80
CA PRO A 527 -12.68 26.25 1.37
C PRO A 527 -11.31 26.61 1.95
N ARG A 528 -10.25 26.37 1.17
CA ARG A 528 -8.92 26.96 1.35
C ARG A 528 -8.90 28.35 0.70
N GLY A 529 -7.91 29.20 0.99
CA GLY A 529 -7.80 30.50 0.32
C GLY A 529 -7.90 30.36 -1.22
N GLY A 530 -8.81 31.10 -1.86
CA GLY A 530 -9.07 31.05 -3.31
C GLY A 530 -10.14 30.05 -3.79
N THR A 531 -10.68 29.18 -2.93
CA THR A 531 -11.75 28.23 -3.31
C THR A 531 -13.07 28.87 -3.73
N LEU A 532 -13.43 30.01 -3.11
CA LEU A 532 -14.61 30.77 -3.54
C LEU A 532 -14.44 31.32 -4.96
N ASP A 533 -13.21 31.62 -5.39
CA ASP A 533 -12.93 32.06 -6.76
C ASP A 533 -13.08 30.90 -7.75
N VAL A 534 -12.73 29.67 -7.34
CA VAL A 534 -13.02 28.45 -8.12
C VAL A 534 -14.52 28.24 -8.25
N ALA A 535 -15.29 28.35 -7.16
CA ALA A 535 -16.74 28.21 -7.19
C ALA A 535 -17.41 29.27 -8.08
N LYS A 536 -16.98 30.54 -8.00
CA LYS A 536 -17.43 31.61 -8.90
C LYS A 536 -17.08 31.31 -10.36
N ALA A 537 -15.83 30.90 -10.64
CA ALA A 537 -15.42 30.55 -11.99
C ALA A 537 -16.23 29.38 -12.56
N LEU A 538 -16.57 28.38 -11.74
CA LEU A 538 -17.43 27.25 -12.13
C LEU A 538 -18.84 27.74 -12.50
N LEU A 539 -19.42 28.63 -11.71
CA LEU A 539 -20.70 29.27 -12.02
C LEU A 539 -20.61 30.09 -13.33
N ASP A 540 -19.53 30.85 -13.51
CA ASP A 540 -19.29 31.67 -14.71
C ASP A 540 -19.21 30.83 -15.99
N VAL A 541 -18.68 29.60 -15.90
CA VAL A 541 -18.62 28.66 -17.04
C VAL A 541 -19.84 27.74 -17.16
N GLY A 542 -20.90 27.98 -16.39
CA GLY A 542 -22.18 27.30 -16.53
C GLY A 542 -22.40 26.09 -15.62
N ALA A 543 -21.72 26.01 -14.48
CA ALA A 543 -22.10 25.07 -13.42
C ALA A 543 -23.53 25.38 -12.96
N ASP A 544 -24.39 24.38 -12.96
CA ASP A 544 -25.77 24.53 -12.50
C ASP A 544 -25.84 24.17 -11.00
N PRO A 545 -26.04 25.16 -10.11
CA PRO A 545 -26.14 24.90 -8.67
C PRO A 545 -27.36 24.05 -8.30
N LYS A 546 -28.34 23.87 -9.20
CA LYS A 546 -29.52 23.03 -8.97
C LYS A 546 -29.26 21.55 -9.22
N VAL A 547 -28.12 21.18 -9.80
CA VAL A 547 -27.72 19.77 -9.92
C VAL A 547 -27.53 19.21 -8.52
N ARG A 548 -28.15 18.06 -8.28
CA ARG A 548 -28.07 17.34 -7.02
C ARG A 548 -26.94 16.32 -7.07
N ASP A 549 -26.39 16.03 -5.90
CA ASP A 549 -25.43 14.94 -5.74
C ASP A 549 -26.11 13.57 -5.95
N ALA A 550 -25.35 12.47 -5.92
CA ALA A 550 -25.90 11.14 -6.16
C ALA A 550 -26.93 10.68 -5.11
N ASP A 551 -26.98 11.30 -3.94
CA ASP A 551 -27.97 11.03 -2.89
C ASP A 551 -29.21 11.92 -2.99
N GLY A 552 -29.19 12.92 -3.88
CA GLY A 552 -30.25 13.91 -3.99
C GLY A 552 -30.04 15.14 -3.10
N ARG A 553 -28.86 15.33 -2.48
CA ARG A 553 -28.57 16.55 -1.72
C ARG A 553 -28.44 17.75 -2.64
N SER A 554 -28.99 18.87 -2.18
CA SER A 554 -28.86 20.20 -2.77
C SER A 554 -27.42 20.73 -2.61
N THR A 555 -26.97 21.58 -3.52
CA THR A 555 -25.66 22.25 -3.44
C THR A 555 -25.48 23.07 -2.16
N LEU A 556 -26.56 23.58 -1.55
CA LEU A 556 -26.49 24.24 -0.24
C LEU A 556 -25.92 23.32 0.86
N CYS A 557 -26.05 22.00 0.73
CA CYS A 557 -25.52 21.03 1.70
C CYS A 557 -23.98 21.01 1.76
N TYR A 558 -23.32 21.51 0.72
CA TYR A 558 -21.86 21.53 0.60
C TYR A 558 -21.24 22.86 1.04
N CYS A 559 -22.06 23.86 1.40
CA CYS A 559 -21.57 25.17 1.82
C CYS A 559 -21.10 25.13 3.29
N THR A 560 -19.79 25.24 3.52
CA THR A 560 -19.19 25.26 4.87
C THR A 560 -18.80 26.67 5.35
N THR A 561 -19.06 27.70 4.53
CA THR A 561 -18.84 29.11 4.86
C THR A 561 -20.07 29.95 4.56
N ARG A 562 -20.18 31.10 5.24
CA ARG A 562 -21.24 32.07 5.00
C ARG A 562 -21.20 32.58 3.56
N GLU A 563 -20.02 32.91 3.04
CA GLU A 563 -19.85 33.45 1.70
C GLU A 563 -20.26 32.43 0.63
N GLY A 564 -19.89 31.15 0.80
CA GLY A 564 -20.32 30.08 -0.09
C GLY A 564 -21.83 29.88 -0.05
N PHE A 565 -22.43 29.89 1.15
CA PHE A 565 -23.87 29.79 1.33
C PHE A 565 -24.63 30.93 0.62
N GLU A 566 -24.25 32.19 0.85
CA GLU A 566 -24.90 33.34 0.22
C GLU A 566 -24.73 33.35 -1.30
N LEU A 567 -23.54 32.94 -1.80
CA LEU A 567 -23.29 32.80 -3.23
C LEU A 567 -24.26 31.82 -3.89
N ILE A 568 -24.43 30.63 -3.32
CA ILE A 568 -25.27 29.57 -3.90
C ILE A 568 -26.76 29.86 -3.69
N LYS A 569 -27.13 30.38 -2.52
CA LYS A 569 -28.52 30.73 -2.21
C LYS A 569 -29.09 31.75 -3.21
N ALA A 570 -28.26 32.66 -3.73
CA ALA A 570 -28.66 33.63 -4.74
C ALA A 570 -29.24 33.00 -6.03
N TYR A 571 -29.00 31.70 -6.27
CA TYR A 571 -29.56 30.94 -7.40
C TYR A 571 -30.94 30.32 -7.13
N GLY A 572 -31.60 30.71 -6.03
CA GLY A 572 -32.99 30.35 -5.73
C GLY A 572 -33.17 28.94 -5.15
N LEU A 573 -32.14 28.40 -4.49
CA LEU A 573 -32.23 27.14 -3.76
C LEU A 573 -32.89 27.38 -2.40
N ASP A 574 -33.76 26.46 -1.98
CA ASP A 574 -34.48 26.56 -0.71
C ASP A 574 -33.60 26.07 0.47
N PRO A 575 -33.19 26.93 1.41
CA PRO A 575 -32.41 26.52 2.57
C PRO A 575 -33.19 25.68 3.59
N LEU A 576 -34.53 25.66 3.50
CA LEU A 576 -35.41 24.88 4.38
C LEU A 576 -35.71 23.47 3.84
N GLU A 577 -35.22 23.15 2.65
CA GLU A 577 -35.37 21.83 2.07
C GLU A 577 -34.76 20.75 2.98
N ARG A 578 -35.50 19.65 3.15
CA ARG A 578 -35.00 18.48 3.89
C ARG A 578 -33.99 17.69 3.06
N THR A 579 -32.94 17.23 3.72
CA THR A 579 -31.94 16.36 3.11
C THR A 579 -32.51 14.95 2.90
N PRO A 580 -31.88 14.09 2.07
CA PRO A 580 -32.39 12.74 1.78
C PRO A 580 -32.61 11.86 3.01
N ASP A 581 -31.85 12.09 4.07
CA ASP A 581 -31.98 11.43 5.38
C ASP A 581 -32.98 12.13 6.32
N GLY A 582 -33.80 13.06 5.81
CA GLY A 582 -34.79 13.82 6.58
C GLY A 582 -34.23 14.97 7.44
N GLY A 583 -32.91 15.16 7.45
CA GLY A 583 -32.23 16.23 8.16
C GLY A 583 -32.42 17.61 7.53
N THR A 584 -31.74 18.61 8.11
CA THR A 584 -31.69 19.99 7.63
C THR A 584 -30.25 20.38 7.26
N LEU A 585 -30.03 21.56 6.67
CA LEU A 585 -28.66 22.04 6.42
C LEU A 585 -27.79 22.10 7.67
N LEU A 586 -28.38 22.32 8.86
CA LEU A 586 -27.67 22.27 10.14
C LEU A 586 -27.07 20.88 10.43
N HIS A 587 -27.78 19.81 10.06
CA HIS A 587 -27.29 18.44 10.23
C HIS A 587 -26.11 18.17 9.30
N ASN A 588 -26.23 18.57 8.03
CA ASN A 588 -25.16 18.39 7.05
C ASN A 588 -23.93 19.24 7.40
N LEU A 589 -24.09 20.46 7.91
CA LEU A 589 -22.97 21.32 8.30
C LEU A 589 -22.00 20.59 9.27
N LEU A 590 -22.52 19.90 10.29
CA LEU A 590 -21.70 19.13 11.24
C LEU A 590 -21.13 17.82 10.69
N ARG A 591 -21.76 17.25 9.66
CA ARG A 591 -21.24 16.07 8.97
C ARG A 591 -20.07 16.44 8.06
N MET A 592 -20.13 17.62 7.45
CA MET A 592 -19.13 18.10 6.48
C MET A 592 -17.96 18.84 7.13
N THR A 593 -18.18 19.56 8.23
CA THR A 593 -17.12 20.28 8.95
C THR A 593 -17.34 20.25 10.46
N SER A 594 -16.29 20.58 11.22
CA SER A 594 -16.43 20.92 12.65
C SER A 594 -16.92 22.36 12.79
N ILE A 595 -17.70 22.62 13.85
CA ILE A 595 -18.11 23.97 14.24
C ILE A 595 -17.47 24.29 15.58
N ARG A 596 -16.48 25.19 15.54
CA ARG A 596 -15.66 25.57 16.69
C ARG A 596 -15.99 26.96 17.16
N ALA A 597 -16.25 27.12 18.45
CA ALA A 597 -16.58 28.40 19.06
C ALA A 597 -15.45 29.44 18.90
N SER A 598 -14.20 28.99 18.79
CA SER A 598 -13.03 29.85 18.59
C SER A 598 -12.82 30.32 17.13
N PHE A 599 -13.60 29.81 16.17
CA PHE A 599 -13.46 30.13 14.75
C PHE A 599 -14.66 30.95 14.26
N ALA A 600 -14.46 32.28 14.17
CA ALA A 600 -15.53 33.23 13.83
C ALA A 600 -16.27 32.91 12.52
N ASN A 601 -15.57 32.40 11.50
CA ASN A 601 -16.19 32.06 10.21
C ASN A 601 -17.14 30.85 10.30
N GLU A 602 -16.82 29.86 11.14
CA GLU A 602 -17.68 28.68 11.37
C GLU A 602 -18.94 29.08 12.14
N VAL A 603 -18.78 29.92 13.16
CA VAL A 603 -19.90 30.50 13.91
C VAL A 603 -20.78 31.36 13.01
N ALA A 604 -20.19 32.20 12.15
CA ALA A 604 -20.93 33.03 11.21
C ALA A 604 -21.71 32.20 10.18
N CYS A 605 -21.18 31.04 9.76
CA CYS A 605 -21.89 30.12 8.87
C CYS A 605 -23.11 29.51 9.57
N LEU A 606 -22.93 29.00 10.80
CA LEU A 606 -24.03 28.50 11.64
C LEU A 606 -25.12 29.57 11.82
N ASP A 607 -24.71 30.78 12.19
CA ASP A 607 -25.62 31.90 12.44
C ASP A 607 -26.42 32.27 11.19
N SER A 608 -25.78 32.37 10.03
CA SER A 608 -26.50 32.63 8.78
C SER A 608 -27.48 31.54 8.39
N LEU A 609 -27.23 30.27 8.73
CA LEU A 609 -28.22 29.20 8.55
C LEU A 609 -29.40 29.37 9.50
N LEU A 610 -29.16 29.66 10.78
CA LEU A 610 -30.24 29.90 11.75
C LEU A 610 -31.10 31.12 11.37
N GLU A 611 -30.49 32.18 10.83
CA GLU A 611 -31.19 33.35 10.30
C GLU A 611 -32.15 33.03 9.14
N GLN A 612 -31.98 31.88 8.46
CA GLN A 612 -32.95 31.41 7.45
C GLN A 612 -34.23 30.81 8.06
N GLY A 613 -34.30 30.68 9.38
CA GLY A 613 -35.42 30.04 10.08
C GLY A 613 -35.29 28.53 10.22
N LEU A 614 -34.07 27.97 10.07
CA LEU A 614 -33.83 26.57 10.41
C LEU A 614 -33.97 26.37 11.92
N ASP A 615 -34.85 25.44 12.30
CA ASP A 615 -34.97 25.01 13.69
C ASP A 615 -33.75 24.16 14.08
N ILE A 616 -32.97 24.63 15.06
CA ILE A 616 -31.81 23.93 15.63
C ILE A 616 -32.19 22.59 16.28
N ASN A 617 -33.46 22.43 16.64
CA ASN A 617 -34.02 21.23 17.25
C ASN A 617 -34.79 20.35 16.27
N ALA A 618 -34.80 20.70 14.97
CA ALA A 618 -35.32 19.80 13.95
C ALA A 618 -34.59 18.45 14.01
N THR A 619 -35.32 17.38 13.75
CA THR A 619 -34.78 16.02 13.71
C THR A 619 -34.61 15.51 12.28
N ASP A 620 -33.61 14.66 12.06
CA ASP A 620 -33.50 13.80 10.88
C ASP A 620 -34.44 12.57 10.96
N ALA A 621 -34.38 11.68 9.97
CA ALA A 621 -35.19 10.46 9.91
C ALA A 621 -34.89 9.46 11.04
N SER A 622 -33.74 9.58 11.71
CA SER A 622 -33.38 8.80 12.90
C SER A 622 -33.83 9.48 14.20
N GLY A 623 -34.55 10.60 14.12
CA GLY A 623 -34.95 11.40 15.28
C GLY A 623 -33.80 12.20 15.90
N ARG A 624 -32.64 12.26 15.23
CA ARG A 624 -31.45 12.94 15.77
C ARG A 624 -31.51 14.42 15.44
N THR A 625 -31.18 15.27 16.42
CA THR A 625 -30.99 16.72 16.22
C THR A 625 -29.55 17.04 15.86
N MET A 626 -29.26 18.30 15.50
CA MET A 626 -27.89 18.79 15.31
C MET A 626 -27.00 18.49 16.54
N LEU A 627 -27.55 18.64 17.76
CA LEU A 627 -26.83 18.37 19.00
C LEU A 627 -26.48 16.88 19.20
N HIS A 628 -27.28 15.96 18.66
CA HIS A 628 -26.95 14.54 18.67
C HIS A 628 -25.74 14.23 17.77
N ILE A 629 -25.65 14.86 16.59
CA ILE A 629 -24.50 14.70 15.69
C ILE A 629 -23.25 15.32 16.31
N ALA A 630 -23.39 16.52 16.90
CA ALA A 630 -22.32 17.20 17.63
C ALA A 630 -21.75 16.33 18.76
N ALA A 631 -22.61 15.66 19.54
CA ALA A 631 -22.19 14.83 20.67
C ALA A 631 -21.27 13.65 20.30
N GLU A 632 -21.30 13.15 19.06
CA GLU A 632 -20.42 12.08 18.59
C GLU A 632 -19.06 12.59 18.07
N ARG A 633 -18.94 13.89 17.78
CA ARG A 633 -17.81 14.47 17.03
C ARG A 633 -17.05 15.55 17.79
N ILE A 634 -17.72 16.24 18.70
CA ILE A 634 -17.17 17.39 19.42
C ILE A 634 -16.55 16.94 20.74
N GLU A 635 -15.26 17.22 20.89
CA GLU A 635 -14.50 16.88 22.08
C GLU A 635 -14.41 18.03 23.09
N THR A 636 -14.74 19.26 22.69
CA THR A 636 -14.58 20.45 23.53
C THR A 636 -15.90 20.96 24.11
N PRO A 637 -15.94 21.32 25.42
CA PRO A 637 -17.14 21.90 26.03
C PRO A 637 -17.60 23.22 25.40
N ALA A 638 -16.67 24.04 24.90
CA ALA A 638 -16.98 25.34 24.31
C ALA A 638 -17.83 25.22 23.03
N ASP A 639 -17.54 24.24 22.19
CA ASP A 639 -18.25 24.02 20.93
C ASP A 639 -19.67 23.48 21.17
N VAL A 640 -19.86 22.66 22.21
CA VAL A 640 -21.20 22.24 22.65
C VAL A 640 -21.96 23.41 23.28
N GLN A 641 -21.29 24.22 24.09
CA GLN A 641 -21.90 25.41 24.70
C GLN A 641 -22.41 26.39 23.64
N LEU A 642 -21.66 26.60 22.55
CA LEU A 642 -22.10 27.41 21.43
C LEU A 642 -23.48 26.97 20.90
N LEU A 643 -23.68 25.66 20.68
CA LEU A 643 -24.97 25.14 20.19
C LEU A 643 -26.10 25.34 21.22
N LEU A 644 -25.80 25.14 22.51
CA LEU A 644 -26.75 25.38 23.60
C LEU A 644 -27.14 26.85 23.70
N ASP A 645 -26.17 27.75 23.57
CA ASP A 645 -26.40 29.20 23.57
C ASP A 645 -27.31 29.62 22.41
N ARG A 646 -27.36 28.84 21.33
CA ARG A 646 -28.24 29.06 20.17
C ARG A 646 -29.55 28.27 20.25
N GLY A 647 -29.86 27.72 21.42
CA GLY A 647 -31.16 27.13 21.73
C GLY A 647 -31.26 25.63 21.43
N ALA A 648 -30.15 24.93 21.25
CA ALA A 648 -30.17 23.47 21.11
C ALA A 648 -30.67 22.80 22.40
N ASP A 649 -31.67 21.92 22.26
CA ASP A 649 -32.30 21.19 23.35
C ASP A 649 -31.57 19.86 23.59
N LYS A 650 -30.90 19.78 24.74
CA LYS A 650 -30.18 18.60 25.23
C LYS A 650 -31.09 17.46 25.73
N THR A 651 -32.40 17.67 25.78
CA THR A 651 -33.38 16.70 26.30
C THR A 651 -34.07 15.85 25.23
N VAL A 652 -33.98 16.26 23.96
CA VAL A 652 -34.56 15.53 22.82
C VAL A 652 -33.99 14.11 22.77
N LYS A 653 -34.86 13.14 22.47
CA LYS A 653 -34.48 11.74 22.31
C LYS A 653 -34.57 11.35 20.84
N ASP A 654 -33.56 10.65 20.36
CA ASP A 654 -33.59 9.99 19.05
C ASP A 654 -34.56 8.79 19.04
N THR A 655 -34.70 8.15 17.87
CA THR A 655 -35.56 6.97 17.71
C THR A 655 -35.09 5.76 18.53
N ALA A 656 -33.83 5.73 18.97
CA ALA A 656 -33.30 4.73 19.90
C ALA A 656 -33.50 5.12 21.38
N GLY A 657 -34.16 6.25 21.66
CA GLY A 657 -34.42 6.76 23.00
C GLY A 657 -33.22 7.42 23.68
N LYS A 658 -32.12 7.64 22.95
CA LYS A 658 -30.89 8.25 23.46
C LYS A 658 -30.99 9.77 23.37
N ARG A 659 -30.47 10.47 24.38
CA ARG A 659 -30.23 11.92 24.33
C ARG A 659 -28.81 12.21 23.85
N PRO A 660 -28.48 13.46 23.47
CA PRO A 660 -27.11 13.82 23.09
C PRO A 660 -26.04 13.39 24.11
N VAL A 661 -26.31 13.57 25.41
CA VAL A 661 -25.38 13.15 26.49
C VAL A 661 -25.08 11.65 26.50
N ASP A 662 -25.99 10.83 25.98
CA ASP A 662 -25.83 9.37 25.97
C ASP A 662 -24.90 8.91 24.83
N LEU A 663 -24.63 9.78 23.85
CA LEU A 663 -23.70 9.55 22.74
C LEU A 663 -22.27 10.02 23.05
N VAL A 664 -22.09 10.89 24.05
CA VAL A 664 -20.76 11.40 24.44
C VAL A 664 -19.96 10.34 25.20
N PRO A 665 -18.71 10.04 24.82
CA PRO A 665 -17.82 9.15 25.57
C PRO A 665 -17.74 9.48 27.07
N ARG A 666 -17.72 8.47 27.94
CA ARG A 666 -17.67 8.66 29.41
C ARG A 666 -16.43 9.42 29.89
N SER A 667 -15.35 9.40 29.11
CA SER A 667 -14.10 10.13 29.35
C SER A 667 -14.28 11.65 29.30
N LEU A 668 -15.18 12.17 28.46
CA LEU A 668 -15.42 13.59 28.29
C LEU A 668 -16.38 14.15 29.36
N LYS A 669 -15.90 14.17 30.60
CA LYS A 669 -16.72 14.54 31.78
C LYS A 669 -17.33 15.94 31.68
N ASP A 670 -16.57 16.90 31.16
CA ASP A 670 -17.00 18.30 31.10
C ASP A 670 -18.09 18.51 30.03
N VAL A 671 -17.93 17.89 28.86
CA VAL A 671 -18.96 17.88 27.81
C VAL A 671 -20.24 17.19 28.31
N ARG A 672 -20.09 16.05 29.01
CA ARG A 672 -21.23 15.35 29.62
C ARG A 672 -21.90 16.18 30.70
N ALA A 673 -21.17 16.98 31.47
CA ALA A 673 -21.73 17.85 32.50
C ALA A 673 -22.62 18.94 31.89
N LEU A 674 -22.24 19.51 30.75
CA LEU A 674 -23.07 20.50 30.04
C LEU A 674 -24.38 19.91 29.51
N LEU A 675 -24.34 18.65 29.05
CA LEU A 675 -25.48 17.97 28.44
C LEU A 675 -26.37 17.17 29.41
N ARG A 676 -26.02 17.10 30.69
CA ARG A 676 -26.90 16.57 31.75
C ARG A 676 -27.97 17.59 32.11
#